data_AF-A0A2E5X8I6-F1
#
_entry.id   AF-A0A2E5X8I6-F1
#
_cell.length_a   1.000
_cell.length_b   1.000
_cell.length_c   1.000
_cell.angle_alpha   90.00
_cell.angle_beta   90.00
_cell.angle_gamma   90.00
#
_symmetry.space_group_name_H-M   'P 1'
#
loop_
_entity.id
_entity.type
_entity.pdbx_description
1 polymer ?
#
loop_
_entity_poly.entity_id
_entity_poly.type
_entity_poly.pdbx_seq_one_letter_code
_entity_poly.pdbx_strand_id
1 'polypeptide(L)'
;MSMDERFGWTAALLVGVLLLSSALGYMAGISTQDSVESGNEIEEQEPVVNDDPPLVTMDEALHEYGVTAFTIEGGVHDENPSSTVIYVELINPIDESRQGPWMFFAGSDGRWGGVLPISMPGEWTTSAYAEDAGGQVSQTIYSTAIMPTPEEPAAEFTTSFALNSVNSDWADITGTITHAFPSTCEISYQPQGQEALNGQVIGADFSIPVDYNATNHAGEIVADCGLFTDSRTVIQYAIPELYSEDPDADQDGISDEEDDCDNTPQGEPVYSDGCSDSERDDDEDGVNNSIDECMNTPQGESVDSVGCSDTQKDDDNDGVNNNLDSCANTPMGESVDNVGCSQSQKDDDGDGVANSLDQCPNTPAGETVDNVGCTVNSGGTDPVPMKILALHGGGETASGLSSQQGMQDLMDALPEFEFVFASTPESNNVWIRDPPGGKGEPTTDPDWADASISYLDQVVSDDGPFYALLGYSQGAAMIPVYLANTDNTFNRVMMYNGYLPTSHEGLIDTIEAVEPFTTPAMVFSGENDDWFKDMAPALAEKFTGSLDLHSQTAGHHLPYQNDEHFESILTFIREGIEPYDPTDSWVCVDGQGPWVKDFNGDGNSYTSNTNGVSSAGGSGSGPWFQCEVSVTVQNGEMVVESNGIPNHDFLSTRGCCAPEKDFTVYITLTPENDTVGGHTTTNCPASAGRWECAPERGAVAIGVNGVPIFGPEEGPGGDAVALHFSYFNEDRQPIDLGWCAGHSAGSGGYHYHYDANCIYWVPDSGEDMEDYDLSLIPGDSHSPIVGWAFDGYPIYGMYGYDSDDGSIRAVTSSYAIERTQEGGDQGYNGIDDWNYVDGLGDLDECNGRFGPTPEYPEGIYHYVSTPLSGSPTLVTDTNGNQVGMIGFPYFLLCYHGVADLDSQSIGGGQGGPPGGGPPGQNGIQYGYGFMPENIDWAPPNVGIEFSAPSLMELAQSLLFFAFIIALSVKPRLQTKQSTSRVQRGIKTRGV
;
A
#
# COMPACT_ATOMS: atom_id res chain seq x y z
N MET A 1 -22.77 43.42 -29.92
CA MET A 1 -23.39 44.02 -28.72
C MET A 1 -22.52 43.56 -27.55
N SER A 2 -21.51 44.34 -27.13
CA SER A 2 -21.55 45.26 -25.95
C SER A 2 -21.72 44.46 -24.65
N MET A 3 -20.81 44.37 -23.66
CA MET A 3 -19.56 45.02 -23.22
C MET A 3 -18.80 43.96 -22.38
N ASP A 4 -17.48 43.72 -22.51
CA ASP A 4 -16.36 44.38 -21.79
C ASP A 4 -16.55 44.48 -20.25
N GLU A 5 -15.78 43.75 -19.43
CA GLU A 5 -14.48 44.18 -18.86
C GLU A 5 -13.77 43.05 -18.08
N ARG A 6 -12.44 43.20 -17.93
CA ARG A 6 -11.42 42.23 -17.45
C ARG A 6 -10.82 42.65 -16.09
N PHE A 7 -10.02 41.72 -15.53
CA PHE A 7 -8.94 41.85 -14.51
C PHE A 7 -9.37 41.92 -13.03
N GLY A 8 -8.74 41.27 -12.05
CA GLY A 8 -7.47 40.54 -11.98
C GLY A 8 -6.48 41.17 -10.98
N TRP A 9 -6.31 40.54 -9.81
CA TRP A 9 -5.14 40.44 -8.89
C TRP A 9 -4.41 41.69 -8.33
N THR A 10 -4.25 41.79 -7.00
CA THR A 10 -2.99 41.60 -6.23
C THR A 10 -3.12 42.00 -4.75
N ALA A 11 -2.32 41.34 -3.91
CA ALA A 11 -2.39 41.27 -2.44
C ALA A 11 -1.42 42.19 -1.67
N ALA A 12 -1.60 42.19 -0.34
CA ALA A 12 -0.62 42.32 0.77
C ALA A 12 -0.39 43.69 1.47
N LEU A 13 -0.58 43.69 2.81
CA LEU A 13 0.44 44.09 3.83
C LEU A 13 -0.06 43.95 5.29
N LEU A 14 0.82 43.46 6.18
CA LEU A 14 0.90 43.65 7.65
C LEU A 14 -0.29 43.27 8.58
N VAL A 15 -0.10 42.17 9.32
CA VAL A 15 -0.54 41.95 10.72
C VAL A 15 0.62 42.32 11.66
N GLY A 16 0.33 42.82 12.88
CA GLY A 16 1.36 42.92 13.93
C GLY A 16 0.98 43.58 15.27
N VAL A 17 0.66 42.73 16.26
CA VAL A 17 0.99 42.79 17.71
C VAL A 17 0.23 43.74 18.65
N LEU A 18 -0.42 43.17 19.68
CA LEU A 18 -0.16 43.47 21.12
C LEU A 18 -1.01 42.62 22.09
N LEU A 19 -0.34 41.77 22.87
CA LEU A 19 -0.78 41.32 24.19
C LEU A 19 0.33 41.65 25.23
N LEU A 20 -0.13 41.95 26.46
CA LEU A 20 0.57 42.02 27.74
C LEU A 20 1.46 43.25 28.06
N SER A 21 0.99 44.05 29.03
CA SER A 21 1.88 44.59 30.07
C SER A 21 1.13 44.73 31.41
N SER A 22 1.86 44.43 32.46
CA SER A 22 1.45 44.27 33.85
C SER A 22 1.70 45.53 34.71
N ALA A 23 0.89 45.63 35.77
CA ALA A 23 1.12 46.22 37.09
C ALA A 23 2.23 47.28 37.32
N LEU A 24 1.84 48.44 37.89
CA LEU A 24 2.22 48.98 39.23
C LEU A 24 2.07 50.51 39.28
N GLY A 25 1.38 51.03 40.31
CA GLY A 25 1.28 52.47 40.53
C GLY A 25 0.47 52.97 41.73
N TYR A 26 0.90 52.63 42.95
CA TYR A 26 0.83 53.44 44.19
C TYR A 26 -0.51 53.84 44.84
N MET A 27 -0.62 53.44 46.12
CA MET A 27 -1.55 53.87 47.16
C MET A 27 -1.24 55.26 47.75
N ALA A 28 -2.29 56.04 48.02
CA ALA A 28 -2.56 56.91 49.20
C ALA A 28 -3.70 57.87 48.78
N GLY A 29 -4.85 58.01 49.43
CA GLY A 29 -5.21 57.90 50.83
C GLY A 29 -5.96 59.19 51.22
N ILE A 30 -6.99 59.04 52.06
CA ILE A 30 -7.72 60.06 52.83
C ILE A 30 -9.13 60.42 52.33
N SER A 31 -10.10 59.90 53.11
CA SER A 31 -11.47 60.36 53.24
C SER A 31 -11.57 61.77 53.83
N THR A 32 -12.55 62.55 53.41
CA THR A 32 -13.40 63.34 54.33
C THR A 32 -14.72 63.70 53.67
N GLN A 33 -15.80 63.49 54.42
CA GLN A 33 -17.19 63.89 54.16
C GLN A 33 -17.40 65.41 54.26
N ASP A 34 -18.54 65.80 53.67
CA ASP A 34 -19.50 66.82 54.10
C ASP A 34 -19.34 68.30 53.67
N SER A 35 -20.27 68.65 52.77
CA SER A 35 -21.36 69.62 52.97
C SER A 35 -21.21 71.07 52.46
N VAL A 36 -22.06 71.35 51.47
CA VAL A 36 -23.10 72.41 51.44
C VAL A 36 -22.70 73.87 51.09
N GLU A 37 -23.25 74.25 49.92
CA GLU A 37 -23.88 75.52 49.50
C GLU A 37 -23.08 76.74 48.99
N SER A 38 -23.47 77.09 47.75
CA SER A 38 -24.05 78.37 47.31
C SER A 38 -23.14 79.36 46.55
N GLY A 39 -23.34 79.35 45.22
CA GLY A 39 -23.78 80.55 44.49
C GLY A 39 -22.77 81.18 43.51
N ASN A 40 -22.95 80.96 42.20
CA ASN A 40 -23.62 81.93 41.32
C ASN A 40 -23.72 81.40 39.88
N GLU A 41 -24.89 81.61 39.30
CA GLU A 41 -25.34 81.21 37.97
C GLU A 41 -24.60 81.94 36.83
N ILE A 42 -24.31 81.19 35.76
CA ILE A 42 -24.35 81.70 34.38
C ILE A 42 -25.19 80.66 33.60
N GLU A 43 -26.39 81.06 33.19
CA GLU A 43 -27.25 80.31 32.27
C GLU A 43 -26.57 80.22 30.89
N GLU A 44 -26.18 79.02 30.49
CA GLU A 44 -26.14 78.62 29.08
C GLU A 44 -27.29 77.64 28.86
N GLN A 45 -28.18 77.96 27.92
CA GLN A 45 -29.24 77.07 27.49
C GLN A 45 -28.62 75.86 26.78
N GLU A 46 -28.64 74.71 27.45
CA GLU A 46 -28.40 73.40 26.87
C GLU A 46 -29.43 73.12 25.74
N PRO A 47 -29.02 72.51 24.62
CA PRO A 47 -29.97 72.01 23.63
C PRO A 47 -30.89 71.01 24.33
N VAL A 48 -32.20 71.12 24.11
CA VAL A 48 -33.15 70.08 24.55
C VAL A 48 -32.81 68.81 23.76
N VAL A 49 -31.99 67.94 24.33
CA VAL A 49 -31.88 66.55 23.91
C VAL A 49 -33.23 65.94 24.23
N ASN A 50 -33.95 65.50 23.20
CA ASN A 50 -35.15 64.71 23.42
C ASN A 50 -34.66 63.35 23.91
N ASP A 51 -34.74 63.16 25.22
CA ASP A 51 -34.43 61.89 25.89
C ASP A 51 -35.70 61.04 25.76
N ASP A 52 -35.79 60.20 24.72
CA ASP A 52 -36.91 59.28 24.54
C ASP A 52 -36.55 57.93 25.19
N PRO A 53 -37.53 57.19 25.76
CA PRO A 53 -37.22 55.90 26.37
C PRO A 53 -36.65 54.89 25.35
N PRO A 54 -35.68 54.05 25.73
CA PRO A 54 -35.08 53.08 24.81
C PRO A 54 -36.10 52.04 24.33
N LEU A 55 -35.91 51.54 23.10
CA LEU A 55 -36.68 50.42 22.55
C LEU A 55 -35.78 49.18 22.45
N VAL A 56 -36.14 48.09 23.13
CA VAL A 56 -35.40 46.83 23.11
C VAL A 56 -36.09 45.78 22.22
N THR A 57 -35.30 44.96 21.55
CA THR A 57 -35.70 43.72 20.87
C THR A 57 -34.84 42.57 21.39
N MET A 58 -35.39 41.35 21.34
CA MET A 58 -34.73 40.12 21.78
C MET A 58 -35.12 39.03 20.80
N ASP A 59 -34.13 38.30 20.30
CA ASP A 59 -34.33 37.25 19.31
C ASP A 59 -34.79 35.94 19.99
N GLU A 60 -35.38 35.03 19.22
CA GLU A 60 -35.64 33.66 19.68
C GLU A 60 -34.31 32.89 19.71
N ALA A 61 -34.08 32.14 20.78
CA ALA A 61 -32.83 31.40 20.98
C ALA A 61 -33.11 29.90 20.95
N LEU A 62 -32.45 29.18 20.04
CA LEU A 62 -32.48 27.71 19.97
C LEU A 62 -31.04 27.21 20.11
N HIS A 63 -30.76 26.40 21.14
CA HIS A 63 -29.44 25.83 21.36
C HIS A 63 -29.54 24.34 21.68
N GLU A 64 -28.65 23.53 21.12
CA GLU A 64 -28.59 22.09 21.40
C GLU A 64 -28.19 21.80 22.86
N TYR A 65 -28.61 20.63 23.36
CA TYR A 65 -28.23 20.18 24.70
C TYR A 65 -26.72 19.92 24.79
N GLY A 66 -26.08 20.36 25.88
CA GLY A 66 -24.65 20.15 26.11
C GLY A 66 -23.72 21.33 25.77
N VAL A 67 -24.26 22.42 25.20
CA VAL A 67 -23.47 23.65 25.02
C VAL A 67 -23.12 24.29 26.37
N THR A 68 -21.88 24.78 26.51
CA THR A 68 -21.36 25.33 27.77
C THR A 68 -21.89 26.75 28.08
N ALA A 69 -22.54 27.41 27.11
CA ALA A 69 -23.09 28.75 27.23
C ALA A 69 -24.34 28.93 26.34
N PHE A 70 -25.52 29.08 26.95
CA PHE A 70 -26.76 29.41 26.23
C PHE A 70 -26.77 30.92 25.94
N THR A 71 -26.63 31.32 24.67
CA THR A 71 -26.50 32.74 24.30
C THR A 71 -27.85 33.33 23.93
N ILE A 72 -28.11 34.57 24.35
CA ILE A 72 -29.27 35.36 23.95
C ILE A 72 -28.78 36.68 23.34
N GLU A 73 -29.44 37.11 22.27
CA GLU A 73 -29.06 38.31 21.52
C GLU A 73 -30.27 39.17 21.24
N GLY A 74 -30.01 40.44 20.95
CA GLY A 74 -31.04 41.38 20.58
C GLY A 74 -30.49 42.74 20.17
N GLY A 75 -31.41 43.66 19.91
CA GLY A 75 -31.11 45.05 19.56
C GLY A 75 -31.65 46.03 20.58
N VAL A 76 -31.07 47.22 20.63
CA VAL A 76 -31.62 48.37 21.33
C VAL A 76 -31.54 49.59 20.41
N HIS A 77 -32.65 50.33 20.33
CA HIS A 77 -32.73 51.58 19.61
C HIS A 77 -32.95 52.71 20.61
N ASP A 78 -31.94 53.58 20.71
CA ASP A 78 -31.81 54.65 21.69
C ASP A 78 -30.97 55.79 21.07
N GLU A 79 -31.06 57.02 21.58
CA GLU A 79 -30.21 58.13 21.13
C GLU A 79 -28.73 57.87 21.41
N ASN A 80 -28.40 57.10 22.45
CA ASN A 80 -27.05 56.64 22.75
C ASN A 80 -27.02 55.16 23.20
N PRO A 81 -27.07 54.22 22.23
CA PRO A 81 -27.16 52.79 22.52
C PRO A 81 -26.01 52.26 23.39
N SER A 82 -24.80 52.84 23.27
CA SER A 82 -23.63 52.42 24.04
C SER A 82 -23.70 52.75 25.54
N SER A 83 -24.69 53.56 25.95
CA SER A 83 -24.94 53.90 27.35
C SER A 83 -26.16 53.18 27.94
N THR A 84 -26.85 52.38 27.13
CA THR A 84 -28.06 51.65 27.54
C THR A 84 -27.68 50.29 28.14
N VAL A 85 -28.31 49.95 29.27
CA VAL A 85 -28.14 48.66 29.96
C VAL A 85 -29.39 47.81 29.75
N ILE A 86 -29.20 46.55 29.37
CA ILE A 86 -30.29 45.58 29.14
C ILE A 86 -30.34 44.61 30.33
N TYR A 87 -31.53 44.45 30.88
CA TYR A 87 -31.83 43.53 31.97
C TYR A 87 -32.66 42.37 31.43
N VAL A 88 -32.16 41.14 31.59
CA VAL A 88 -32.84 39.92 31.15
C VAL A 88 -33.18 39.04 32.35
N GLU A 89 -34.41 38.58 32.44
CA GLU A 89 -34.88 37.59 33.42
C GLU A 89 -35.27 36.30 32.70
N LEU A 90 -35.00 35.17 33.35
CA LEU A 90 -35.46 33.85 32.93
C LEU A 90 -36.69 33.46 33.76
N ILE A 91 -37.76 33.08 33.09
CA ILE A 91 -39.03 32.68 33.70
C ILE A 91 -39.21 31.18 33.48
N ASN A 92 -39.32 30.44 34.58
CA ASN A 92 -39.60 29.01 34.53
C ASN A 92 -41.05 28.78 34.03
N PRO A 93 -41.25 27.99 32.96
CA PRO A 93 -42.57 27.78 32.37
C PRO A 93 -43.54 26.99 33.26
N ILE A 94 -43.04 26.25 34.26
CA ILE A 94 -43.85 25.36 35.10
C ILE A 94 -44.33 26.07 36.37
N ASP A 95 -43.46 26.83 37.04
CA ASP A 95 -43.77 27.45 38.34
C ASP A 95 -43.75 28.99 38.33
N GLU A 96 -43.53 29.60 37.17
CA GLU A 96 -43.42 31.06 36.95
C GLU A 96 -42.34 31.75 37.79
N SER A 97 -41.40 31.00 38.40
CA SER A 97 -40.29 31.57 39.14
C SER A 97 -39.35 32.35 38.21
N ARG A 98 -38.88 33.50 38.69
CA ARG A 98 -37.99 34.41 37.94
C ARG A 98 -36.56 34.30 38.46
N GLN A 99 -35.62 34.11 37.56
CA GLN A 99 -34.18 34.13 37.84
C GLN A 99 -33.53 35.33 37.14
N GLY A 100 -32.56 35.98 37.79
CA GLY A 100 -31.98 37.24 37.33
C GLY A 100 -32.48 38.46 38.14
N PRO A 101 -32.41 39.69 37.58
CA PRO A 101 -32.02 40.01 36.20
C PRO A 101 -30.50 39.96 35.97
N TRP A 102 -30.08 39.40 34.83
CA TRP A 102 -28.72 39.53 34.33
C TRP A 102 -28.57 40.81 33.52
N MET A 103 -27.42 41.47 33.67
CA MET A 103 -27.14 42.76 33.04
C MET A 103 -26.24 42.57 31.82
N PHE A 104 -26.66 43.11 30.68
CA PHE A 104 -25.89 43.15 29.44
C PHE A 104 -25.76 44.59 28.94
N PHE A 105 -24.71 44.85 28.17
CA PHE A 105 -24.40 46.18 27.64
C PHE A 105 -24.54 46.14 26.12
N ALA A 106 -25.19 47.16 25.55
CA ALA A 106 -25.24 47.31 24.10
C ALA A 106 -23.94 47.91 23.55
N GLY A 107 -23.53 47.43 22.39
CA GLY A 107 -22.47 48.03 21.58
C GLY A 107 -22.90 49.35 20.96
N SER A 108 -21.94 50.09 20.40
CA SER A 108 -22.22 51.34 19.67
C SER A 108 -23.10 51.16 18.43
N ASP A 109 -23.21 49.93 17.93
CA ASP A 109 -24.09 49.51 16.83
C ASP A 109 -25.51 49.14 17.30
N GLY A 110 -25.79 49.24 18.61
CA GLY A 110 -27.08 48.92 19.21
C GLY A 110 -27.35 47.44 19.37
N ARG A 111 -26.36 46.56 19.18
CA ARG A 111 -26.51 45.12 19.43
C ARG A 111 -26.11 44.77 20.86
N TRP A 112 -26.81 43.84 21.47
CA TRP A 112 -26.44 43.28 22.77
C TRP A 112 -26.54 41.76 22.72
N GLY A 113 -25.69 41.10 23.50
CA GLY A 113 -25.63 39.64 23.59
C GLY A 113 -25.11 39.21 24.95
N GLY A 114 -25.53 38.04 25.40
CA GLY A 114 -25.26 37.59 26.76
C GLY A 114 -25.50 36.10 26.97
N VAL A 115 -24.85 35.52 27.97
CA VAL A 115 -25.02 34.10 28.31
C VAL A 115 -25.97 33.96 29.50
N LEU A 116 -26.97 33.09 29.35
CA LEU A 116 -27.90 32.70 30.41
C LEU A 116 -27.50 31.31 30.97
N PRO A 117 -27.68 31.07 32.29
CA PRO A 117 -27.32 29.81 32.92
C PRO A 117 -28.43 28.75 32.75
N ILE A 118 -28.81 28.43 31.52
CA ILE A 118 -29.75 27.34 31.22
C ILE A 118 -28.97 26.04 31.10
N SER A 119 -29.27 25.06 31.95
CA SER A 119 -28.55 23.77 32.01
C SER A 119 -29.44 22.55 31.84
N MET A 120 -30.74 22.72 31.58
CA MET A 120 -31.69 21.62 31.36
C MET A 120 -32.50 21.84 30.09
N PRO A 121 -32.75 20.77 29.30
CA PRO A 121 -33.57 20.86 28.10
C PRO A 121 -35.01 21.23 28.47
N GLY A 122 -35.63 22.05 27.64
CA GLY A 122 -36.97 22.59 27.83
C GLY A 122 -37.22 23.87 27.03
N GLU A 123 -38.48 24.30 27.03
CA GLU A 123 -38.90 25.57 26.45
C GLU A 123 -39.01 26.62 27.56
N TRP A 124 -38.08 27.57 27.59
CA TRP A 124 -37.99 28.62 28.61
C TRP A 124 -38.54 29.94 28.08
N THR A 125 -39.12 30.76 28.97
CA THR A 125 -39.54 32.13 28.62
C THR A 125 -38.52 33.12 29.16
N THR A 126 -37.99 34.00 28.32
CA THR A 126 -37.11 35.09 28.74
C THR A 126 -37.85 36.42 28.64
N SER A 127 -37.58 37.34 29.57
CA SER A 127 -38.10 38.72 29.49
C SER A 127 -36.97 39.72 29.56
N ALA A 128 -37.04 40.80 28.77
CA ALA A 128 -36.02 41.82 28.72
C ALA A 128 -36.60 43.24 28.79
N TYR A 129 -35.90 44.15 29.45
CA TYR A 129 -36.13 45.60 29.38
C TYR A 129 -34.79 46.34 29.39
N ALA A 130 -34.79 47.58 28.88
CA ALA A 130 -33.61 48.42 28.78
C ALA A 130 -33.75 49.70 29.61
N GLU A 131 -32.65 50.19 30.18
CA GLU A 131 -32.56 51.45 30.92
C GLU A 131 -31.45 52.33 30.30
N ASP A 132 -31.79 53.57 29.95
CA ASP A 132 -30.83 54.54 29.41
C ASP A 132 -30.04 55.29 30.52
N ALA A 133 -29.09 56.13 30.12
CA ALA A 133 -28.31 56.94 31.08
C ALA A 133 -29.13 58.04 31.78
N GLY A 134 -30.31 58.39 31.25
CA GLY A 134 -31.30 59.30 31.83
C GLY A 134 -32.20 58.64 32.88
N GLY A 135 -32.15 57.31 33.01
CA GLY A 135 -32.96 56.50 33.90
C GLY A 135 -34.36 56.22 33.38
N GLN A 136 -34.61 56.39 32.07
CA GLN A 136 -35.86 55.97 31.44
C GLN A 136 -35.80 54.50 31.06
N VAL A 137 -36.95 53.84 31.14
CA VAL A 137 -37.05 52.39 31.03
C VAL A 137 -37.96 52.01 29.87
N SER A 138 -37.54 51.03 29.06
CA SER A 138 -38.33 50.48 27.96
C SER A 138 -39.56 49.71 28.45
N GLN A 139 -40.46 49.36 27.53
CA GLN A 139 -41.42 48.28 27.80
C GLN A 139 -40.68 46.94 27.93
N THR A 140 -41.19 46.06 28.80
CA THR A 140 -40.70 44.68 28.90
C THR A 140 -41.19 43.87 27.72
N ILE A 141 -40.27 43.19 27.04
CA ILE A 141 -40.56 42.23 25.96
C ILE A 141 -40.32 40.80 26.45
N TYR A 142 -40.89 39.84 25.73
CA TYR A 142 -40.75 38.41 26.02
C TYR A 142 -40.28 37.68 24.77
N SER A 143 -39.44 36.66 24.94
CA SER A 143 -39.01 35.73 23.88
C SER A 143 -38.97 34.31 24.42
N THR A 144 -38.83 33.34 23.52
CA THR A 144 -38.70 31.92 23.86
C THR A 144 -37.25 31.48 23.67
N ALA A 145 -36.75 30.73 24.64
CA ALA A 145 -35.44 30.09 24.65
C ALA A 145 -35.64 28.57 24.69
N ILE A 146 -35.33 27.86 23.61
CA ILE A 146 -35.57 26.42 23.46
C ILE A 146 -34.24 25.68 23.55
N MET A 147 -34.17 24.68 24.44
CA MET A 147 -33.14 23.65 24.43
C MET A 147 -33.84 22.30 24.22
N PRO A 148 -33.77 21.69 23.02
CA PRO A 148 -34.47 20.44 22.75
C PRO A 148 -33.92 19.32 23.63
N THR A 149 -34.79 18.38 24.01
CA THR A 149 -34.36 17.16 24.69
C THR A 149 -33.47 16.35 23.75
N PRO A 150 -32.29 15.89 24.20
CA PRO A 150 -31.43 15.05 23.37
C PRO A 150 -32.13 13.73 23.03
N GLU A 151 -31.92 13.23 21.82
CA GLU A 151 -32.38 11.89 21.42
C GLU A 151 -31.40 10.85 22.00
N GLU A 152 -31.92 9.94 22.83
CA GLU A 152 -31.12 8.88 23.47
C GLU A 152 -31.30 7.58 22.68
N PRO A 153 -30.26 7.06 22.00
CA PRO A 153 -30.35 5.78 21.31
C PRO A 153 -30.50 4.62 22.30
N ALA A 154 -31.06 3.50 21.84
CA ALA A 154 -31.19 2.31 22.67
C ALA A 154 -29.83 1.82 23.21
N ALA A 155 -29.81 1.37 24.46
CA ALA A 155 -28.58 0.88 25.07
C ALA A 155 -28.09 -0.42 24.42
N GLU A 156 -26.79 -0.51 24.18
CA GLU A 156 -26.11 -1.73 23.75
C GLU A 156 -25.30 -2.30 24.91
N PHE A 157 -25.01 -3.60 24.91
CA PHE A 157 -24.23 -4.19 26.00
C PHE A 157 -23.46 -5.43 25.58
N THR A 158 -22.37 -5.67 26.31
CA THR A 158 -21.59 -6.91 26.28
C THR A 158 -21.96 -7.78 27.48
N THR A 159 -21.79 -9.10 27.38
CA THR A 159 -22.13 -10.04 28.46
C THR A 159 -21.02 -11.06 28.65
N SER A 160 -20.68 -11.34 29.89
CA SER A 160 -19.81 -12.42 30.33
C SER A 160 -20.43 -13.15 31.51
N PHE A 161 -20.03 -14.40 31.72
CA PHE A 161 -20.54 -15.25 32.78
C PHE A 161 -19.37 -15.84 33.56
N ALA A 162 -19.43 -15.77 34.89
CA ALA A 162 -18.44 -16.39 35.75
C ALA A 162 -19.09 -17.02 36.98
N LEU A 163 -18.68 -18.26 37.30
CA LEU A 163 -19.01 -18.88 38.58
C LEU A 163 -18.26 -18.19 39.72
N ASN A 164 -18.90 -18.09 40.88
CA ASN A 164 -18.24 -17.57 42.06
C ASN A 164 -17.21 -18.58 42.61
N SER A 165 -15.95 -18.16 42.70
CA SER A 165 -14.83 -19.01 43.15
C SER A 165 -14.93 -19.51 44.60
N VAL A 166 -15.84 -18.96 45.41
CA VAL A 166 -16.06 -19.35 46.81
C VAL A 166 -17.27 -20.26 46.97
N ASN A 167 -18.26 -20.16 46.07
CA ASN A 167 -19.47 -20.98 46.10
C ASN A 167 -20.00 -21.20 44.67
N SER A 168 -19.80 -22.40 44.15
CA SER A 168 -20.21 -22.81 42.80
C SER A 168 -21.74 -22.81 42.57
N ASP A 169 -22.55 -22.67 43.63
CA ASP A 169 -24.00 -22.50 43.49
C ASP A 169 -24.38 -21.10 42.99
N TRP A 170 -23.49 -20.11 43.11
CA TRP A 170 -23.75 -18.72 42.69
C TRP A 170 -22.83 -18.34 41.53
N ALA A 171 -23.39 -17.63 40.56
CA ALA A 171 -22.68 -17.09 39.41
C ALA A 171 -23.07 -15.63 39.21
N ASP A 172 -22.24 -14.88 38.49
CA ASP A 172 -22.52 -13.51 38.12
C ASP A 172 -22.54 -13.41 36.58
N ILE A 173 -23.65 -12.88 36.04
CA ILE A 173 -23.68 -12.37 34.67
C ILE A 173 -23.19 -10.93 34.73
N THR A 174 -22.03 -10.67 34.15
CA THR A 174 -21.40 -9.34 34.15
C THR A 174 -21.30 -8.78 32.75
N GLY A 175 -21.06 -7.48 32.62
CA GLY A 175 -20.92 -6.86 31.32
C GLY A 175 -20.87 -5.35 31.39
N THR A 176 -20.84 -4.71 30.22
CA THR A 176 -20.85 -3.24 30.11
C THR A 176 -22.05 -2.77 29.31
N ILE A 177 -22.66 -1.66 29.72
CA ILE A 177 -23.75 -0.97 29.03
C ILE A 177 -23.20 0.28 28.34
N THR A 178 -23.31 0.31 27.02
CA THR A 178 -23.03 1.49 26.20
C THR A 178 -24.33 2.28 26.03
N HIS A 179 -24.43 3.40 26.75
CA HIS A 179 -25.56 4.33 26.69
C HIS A 179 -25.08 5.76 27.01
N ALA A 180 -25.80 6.80 26.56
CA ALA A 180 -25.46 8.20 26.85
C ALA A 180 -25.49 8.51 28.37
N PHE A 181 -26.37 7.82 29.10
CA PHE A 181 -26.47 7.85 30.55
C PHE A 181 -26.55 6.41 31.07
N PRO A 182 -25.41 5.71 31.23
CA PRO A 182 -25.45 4.30 31.61
C PRO A 182 -25.80 4.12 33.10
N SER A 183 -25.54 5.14 33.91
CA SER A 183 -25.89 5.16 35.34
C SER A 183 -27.40 5.28 35.62
N THR A 184 -28.22 5.56 34.61
CA THR A 184 -29.69 5.59 34.73
C THR A 184 -30.34 4.28 34.33
N CYS A 185 -29.56 3.28 33.92
CA CYS A 185 -30.08 1.99 33.48
C CYS A 185 -30.50 1.09 34.66
N GLU A 186 -31.66 0.45 34.51
CA GLU A 186 -32.05 -0.71 35.31
C GLU A 186 -31.88 -1.98 34.47
N ILE A 187 -31.20 -2.98 35.01
CA ILE A 187 -30.92 -4.23 34.30
C ILE A 187 -31.46 -5.45 35.05
N SER A 188 -31.97 -6.43 34.30
CA SER A 188 -32.46 -7.69 34.85
C SER A 188 -32.25 -8.86 33.89
N TYR A 189 -32.06 -10.06 34.45
CA TYR A 189 -32.19 -11.32 33.74
C TYR A 189 -33.60 -11.89 33.99
N GLN A 190 -34.29 -12.33 32.94
CA GLN A 190 -35.65 -12.87 32.98
C GLN A 190 -35.60 -14.34 32.52
N PRO A 191 -35.37 -15.29 33.45
CA PRO A 191 -35.36 -16.71 33.13
C PRO A 191 -36.74 -17.18 32.68
N GLN A 192 -36.79 -18.08 31.70
CA GLN A 192 -38.03 -18.56 31.11
C GLN A 192 -38.90 -19.24 32.18
N GLY A 193 -40.05 -18.62 32.48
CA GLY A 193 -41.06 -19.15 33.40
C GLY A 193 -40.76 -18.99 34.90
N GLN A 194 -39.73 -18.22 35.27
CA GLN A 194 -39.42 -17.86 36.66
C GLN A 194 -39.88 -16.42 36.99
N GLU A 195 -39.20 -15.75 37.93
CA GLU A 195 -39.33 -14.31 38.22
C GLU A 195 -38.03 -13.61 37.79
N ALA A 196 -38.10 -12.31 37.47
CA ALA A 196 -36.94 -11.53 37.03
C ALA A 196 -35.91 -11.35 38.16
N LEU A 197 -34.62 -11.50 37.82
CA LEU A 197 -33.47 -11.28 38.69
C LEU A 197 -32.84 -9.93 38.36
N ASN A 198 -32.88 -8.99 39.30
CA ASN A 198 -32.35 -7.65 39.08
C ASN A 198 -30.84 -7.60 39.30
N GLY A 199 -30.13 -6.89 38.42
CA GLY A 199 -28.71 -6.60 38.54
C GLY A 199 -28.42 -5.23 39.15
N GLN A 200 -27.14 -4.97 39.36
CA GLN A 200 -26.61 -3.68 39.76
C GLN A 200 -25.83 -3.06 38.59
N VAL A 201 -25.99 -1.75 38.39
CA VAL A 201 -25.21 -0.98 37.42
C VAL A 201 -24.33 0.02 38.18
N ILE A 202 -23.03 0.02 37.92
CA ILE A 202 -22.04 0.92 38.54
C ILE A 202 -21.25 1.58 37.41
N GLY A 203 -21.54 2.86 37.14
CA GLY A 203 -20.96 3.55 36.00
C GLY A 203 -21.55 3.00 34.70
N ALA A 204 -20.74 2.26 33.94
CA ALA A 204 -21.16 1.52 32.75
C ALA A 204 -21.19 0.00 32.96
N ASP A 205 -20.60 -0.51 34.03
CA ASP A 205 -20.52 -1.94 34.28
C ASP A 205 -21.77 -2.43 34.99
N PHE A 206 -22.22 -3.64 34.68
CA PHE A 206 -23.31 -4.29 35.39
C PHE A 206 -22.94 -5.68 35.90
N SER A 207 -23.67 -6.12 36.92
CA SER A 207 -23.57 -7.46 37.49
C SER A 207 -24.95 -7.94 37.95
N ILE A 208 -25.37 -9.11 37.48
CA ILE A 208 -26.61 -9.80 37.87
C ILE A 208 -26.22 -11.11 38.58
N PRO A 209 -26.42 -11.22 39.89
CA PRO A 209 -26.16 -12.46 40.61
C PRO A 209 -27.27 -13.48 40.33
N VAL A 210 -26.88 -14.69 39.95
CA VAL A 210 -27.77 -15.81 39.66
C VAL A 210 -27.39 -17.04 40.50
N ASP A 211 -28.38 -17.78 40.96
CA ASP A 211 -28.16 -19.11 41.55
C ASP A 211 -28.10 -20.11 40.40
N TYR A 212 -26.91 -20.59 40.07
CA TYR A 212 -26.66 -21.40 38.88
C TYR A 212 -27.50 -22.67 38.84
N ASN A 213 -27.69 -23.31 40.01
CA ASN A 213 -28.38 -24.60 40.12
C ASN A 213 -29.91 -24.45 40.22
N ALA A 214 -30.42 -23.26 40.57
CA ALA A 214 -31.85 -23.00 40.72
C ALA A 214 -32.48 -22.14 39.60
N THR A 215 -31.66 -21.39 38.88
CA THR A 215 -32.12 -20.46 37.83
C THR A 215 -32.27 -21.20 36.50
N ASN A 216 -33.34 -20.95 35.76
CA ASN A 216 -33.47 -21.50 34.41
C ASN A 216 -32.39 -20.89 33.51
N HIS A 217 -31.64 -21.71 32.80
CA HIS A 217 -30.52 -21.25 31.97
C HIS A 217 -30.97 -20.59 30.67
N ALA A 218 -32.22 -20.80 30.23
CA ALA A 218 -32.77 -20.06 29.09
C ALA A 218 -33.56 -18.83 29.58
N GLY A 219 -33.22 -17.64 29.08
CA GLY A 219 -33.89 -16.41 29.47
C GLY A 219 -33.54 -15.21 28.59
N GLU A 220 -33.95 -14.02 29.03
CA GLU A 220 -33.68 -12.75 28.35
C GLU A 220 -32.97 -11.78 29.30
N ILE A 221 -32.01 -11.00 28.80
CA ILE A 221 -31.49 -9.85 29.55
C ILE A 221 -32.23 -8.60 29.07
N VAL A 222 -32.77 -7.84 30.01
CA VAL A 222 -33.54 -6.62 29.76
C VAL A 222 -32.82 -5.45 30.43
N ALA A 223 -32.51 -4.44 29.63
CA ALA A 223 -31.99 -3.15 30.09
C ALA A 223 -33.00 -2.05 29.74
N ASP A 224 -33.50 -1.36 30.76
CA ASP A 224 -34.33 -0.17 30.64
C ASP A 224 -33.45 1.05 30.99
N CYS A 225 -33.14 1.89 30.00
CA CYS A 225 -32.17 2.97 30.08
C CYS A 225 -32.76 4.28 29.57
N GLY A 226 -32.64 5.36 30.33
CA GLY A 226 -33.03 6.69 29.86
C GLY A 226 -33.01 7.76 30.94
N LEU A 227 -32.50 8.96 30.62
CA LEU A 227 -32.66 10.13 31.50
C LEU A 227 -33.76 11.07 30.98
N PHE A 228 -33.79 11.30 29.66
CA PHE A 228 -34.78 12.15 28.99
C PHE A 228 -35.75 11.36 28.09
N THR A 229 -35.31 10.22 27.54
CA THR A 229 -36.16 9.29 26.77
C THR A 229 -35.92 7.86 27.25
N ASP A 230 -36.99 7.15 27.63
CA ASP A 230 -36.89 5.75 28.05
C ASP A 230 -36.65 4.85 26.83
N SER A 231 -35.55 4.12 26.83
CA SER A 231 -35.22 3.06 25.86
C SER A 231 -35.21 1.70 26.55
N ARG A 232 -35.68 0.67 25.85
CA ARG A 232 -35.70 -0.71 26.35
C ARG A 232 -35.03 -1.64 25.37
N THR A 233 -33.96 -2.29 25.81
CA THR A 233 -33.22 -3.29 25.05
C THR A 233 -33.43 -4.67 25.64
N VAL A 234 -33.67 -5.66 24.77
CA VAL A 234 -33.87 -7.06 25.16
C VAL A 234 -32.98 -7.95 24.30
N ILE A 235 -32.19 -8.82 24.94
CA ILE A 235 -31.47 -9.90 24.24
C ILE A 235 -31.90 -11.26 24.76
N GLN A 236 -31.83 -12.27 23.89
CA GLN A 236 -31.87 -13.66 24.32
C GLN A 236 -30.53 -14.03 24.95
N TYR A 237 -30.55 -14.66 26.12
CA TYR A 237 -29.33 -15.04 26.83
C TYR A 237 -29.49 -16.43 27.47
N ALA A 238 -28.60 -17.34 27.09
CA ALA A 238 -28.50 -18.66 27.69
C ALA A 238 -27.30 -18.70 28.64
N ILE A 239 -27.54 -19.06 29.91
CA ILE A 239 -26.47 -19.33 30.87
C ILE A 239 -25.74 -20.60 30.39
N PRO A 240 -24.39 -20.59 30.29
CA PRO A 240 -23.63 -21.77 29.86
C PRO A 240 -23.87 -22.98 30.78
N GLU A 241 -24.35 -24.09 30.22
CA GLU A 241 -24.33 -25.41 30.88
C GLU A 241 -22.87 -25.88 31.02
N LEU A 242 -22.53 -26.57 32.11
CA LEU A 242 -21.14 -26.78 32.56
C LEU A 242 -20.83 -28.22 32.95
N TYR A 243 -19.54 -28.54 32.89
CA TYR A 243 -18.97 -29.88 33.10
C TYR A 243 -18.09 -29.90 34.35
N SER A 244 -18.24 -30.96 35.16
CA SER A 244 -17.41 -31.23 36.33
C SER A 244 -16.13 -31.93 35.90
N GLU A 245 -14.96 -31.46 36.32
CA GLU A 245 -13.71 -32.17 36.04
C GLU A 245 -13.57 -33.42 36.91
N ASP A 246 -13.69 -34.57 36.24
CA ASP A 246 -13.22 -35.87 36.70
C ASP A 246 -11.70 -35.98 36.48
N PRO A 247 -10.96 -36.84 37.22
CA PRO A 247 -9.50 -36.96 37.08
C PRO A 247 -9.10 -37.35 35.65
N ASP A 248 -8.07 -36.72 35.11
CA ASP A 248 -7.53 -36.87 33.74
C ASP A 248 -6.00 -37.09 33.83
N ALA A 249 -5.55 -38.30 33.49
CA ALA A 249 -4.21 -38.83 33.79
C ALA A 249 -3.12 -38.35 32.83
N ASP A 250 -3.42 -38.26 31.53
CA ASP A 250 -2.51 -37.80 30.50
C ASP A 250 -2.73 -36.32 30.11
N GLN A 251 -3.76 -35.69 30.68
CA GLN A 251 -4.08 -34.27 30.57
C GLN A 251 -4.45 -33.87 29.14
N ASP A 252 -5.21 -34.72 28.48
CA ASP A 252 -5.71 -34.49 27.13
C ASP A 252 -7.06 -33.75 27.09
N GLY A 253 -7.72 -33.57 28.24
CA GLY A 253 -8.93 -32.77 28.41
C GLY A 253 -10.23 -33.56 28.51
N ILE A 254 -10.18 -34.89 28.56
CA ILE A 254 -11.36 -35.76 28.79
C ILE A 254 -11.49 -36.08 30.30
N SER A 255 -11.37 -37.34 30.71
CA SER A 255 -11.25 -37.82 32.08
C SER A 255 -11.02 -39.34 32.07
N ASP A 256 -10.28 -39.87 33.05
CA ASP A 256 -9.93 -41.30 33.19
C ASP A 256 -11.12 -42.28 33.11
N GLU A 257 -12.36 -41.83 33.43
CA GLU A 257 -13.54 -42.70 33.34
C GLU A 257 -14.18 -42.71 31.93
N GLU A 258 -13.90 -41.70 31.11
CA GLU A 258 -14.42 -41.50 29.74
C GLU A 258 -13.33 -41.62 28.66
N ASP A 259 -12.07 -41.73 29.07
CA ASP A 259 -10.89 -41.89 28.24
C ASP A 259 -10.60 -43.38 27.98
N ASP A 260 -10.72 -43.79 26.71
CA ASP A 260 -10.42 -45.13 26.22
C ASP A 260 -8.91 -45.29 25.86
N CYS A 261 -8.15 -44.19 25.84
CA CYS A 261 -6.73 -44.09 25.49
C CYS A 261 -5.91 -43.42 26.60
N ASP A 262 -5.66 -44.16 27.70
CA ASP A 262 -4.99 -43.67 28.92
C ASP A 262 -3.61 -42.94 28.80
N ASN A 263 -3.01 -42.80 27.61
CA ASN A 263 -1.70 -42.15 27.40
C ASN A 263 -1.57 -41.42 26.05
N THR A 264 -2.60 -40.66 25.66
CA THR A 264 -2.61 -39.86 24.44
C THR A 264 -1.41 -38.91 24.37
N PRO A 265 -0.70 -38.80 23.23
CA PRO A 265 0.46 -37.91 23.12
C PRO A 265 0.12 -36.44 23.40
N GLN A 266 0.91 -35.82 24.27
CA GLN A 266 0.66 -34.46 24.73
C GLN A 266 0.64 -33.44 23.57
N GLY A 267 -0.48 -32.72 23.44
CA GLY A 267 -0.66 -31.65 22.45
C GLY A 267 -1.35 -32.09 21.16
N GLU A 268 -1.70 -33.37 21.03
CA GLU A 268 -2.55 -33.83 19.93
C GLU A 268 -4.03 -33.54 20.23
N PRO A 269 -4.85 -33.15 19.23
CA PRO A 269 -6.29 -33.01 19.41
C PRO A 269 -6.92 -34.38 19.67
N VAL A 270 -7.74 -34.47 20.71
CA VAL A 270 -8.38 -35.72 21.15
C VAL A 270 -9.88 -35.71 20.88
N TYR A 271 -10.42 -36.90 20.63
CA TYR A 271 -11.86 -37.11 20.48
C TYR A 271 -12.55 -37.27 21.84
N SER A 272 -13.87 -37.41 21.83
CA SER A 272 -14.68 -37.53 23.05
C SER A 272 -14.39 -38.78 23.89
N ASP A 273 -13.66 -39.74 23.33
CA ASP A 273 -13.20 -40.97 23.95
C ASP A 273 -11.73 -40.89 24.40
N GLY A 274 -11.11 -39.70 24.45
CA GLY A 274 -9.72 -39.48 24.88
C GLY A 274 -8.67 -39.87 23.83
N CYS A 275 -9.01 -40.74 22.90
CA CYS A 275 -8.09 -41.11 21.83
C CYS A 275 -7.82 -39.96 20.84
N SER A 276 -6.57 -39.84 20.39
CA SER A 276 -6.17 -38.98 19.28
C SER A 276 -6.23 -39.71 17.93
N ASP A 277 -6.11 -38.96 16.82
CA ASP A 277 -5.98 -39.55 15.48
C ASP A 277 -4.77 -40.47 15.33
N SER A 278 -3.70 -40.29 16.11
CA SER A 278 -2.53 -41.17 16.05
C SER A 278 -2.75 -42.54 16.71
N GLU A 279 -3.83 -42.68 17.46
CA GLU A 279 -4.17 -43.89 18.22
C GLU A 279 -5.44 -44.58 17.71
N ARG A 280 -6.24 -43.88 16.88
CA ARG A 280 -7.43 -44.42 16.25
C ARG A 280 -7.17 -44.90 14.83
N ASP A 281 -7.90 -45.92 14.42
CA ASP A 281 -7.93 -46.51 13.08
C ASP A 281 -9.41 -46.81 12.84
N ASP A 282 -10.14 -45.80 12.38
CA ASP A 282 -11.61 -45.77 12.41
C ASP A 282 -12.26 -46.71 11.40
N ASP A 283 -11.57 -47.03 10.31
CA ASP A 283 -12.04 -47.98 9.29
C ASP A 283 -11.41 -49.38 9.40
N GLU A 284 -10.53 -49.56 10.38
CA GLU A 284 -9.83 -50.80 10.74
C GLU A 284 -9.00 -51.39 9.59
N ASP A 285 -8.41 -50.53 8.76
CA ASP A 285 -7.57 -50.94 7.62
C ASP A 285 -6.10 -51.19 8.00
N GLY A 286 -5.71 -50.78 9.21
CA GLY A 286 -4.37 -50.96 9.78
C GLY A 286 -3.48 -49.72 9.70
N VAL A 287 -4.00 -48.59 9.23
CA VAL A 287 -3.36 -47.27 9.22
C VAL A 287 -4.13 -46.36 10.18
N ASN A 288 -3.42 -45.63 11.06
CA ASN A 288 -4.12 -44.77 12.01
C ASN A 288 -4.62 -43.49 11.32
N ASN A 289 -5.66 -42.87 11.87
CA ASN A 289 -6.32 -41.70 11.30
C ASN A 289 -5.33 -40.54 11.01
N SER A 290 -4.25 -40.39 11.79
CA SER A 290 -3.29 -39.29 11.59
C SER A 290 -2.39 -39.44 10.36
N ILE A 291 -2.28 -40.67 9.82
CA ILE A 291 -1.60 -40.94 8.55
C ILE A 291 -2.53 -41.56 7.49
N ASP A 292 -3.82 -41.74 7.80
CA ASP A 292 -4.81 -42.30 6.88
C ASP A 292 -5.49 -41.19 6.07
N GLU A 293 -5.15 -41.14 4.79
CA GLU A 293 -5.75 -40.21 3.82
C GLU A 293 -7.15 -40.68 3.36
N CYS A 294 -7.49 -41.94 3.62
CA CYS A 294 -8.67 -42.63 3.12
C CYS A 294 -9.55 -43.21 4.22
N MET A 295 -9.93 -42.35 5.17
CA MET A 295 -10.74 -42.53 6.40
C MET A 295 -11.99 -43.48 6.41
N ASN A 296 -12.35 -44.14 5.30
CA ASN A 296 -13.46 -45.08 5.19
C ASN A 296 -13.15 -46.26 4.24
N THR A 297 -11.93 -46.79 4.31
CA THR A 297 -11.49 -47.94 3.53
C THR A 297 -12.35 -49.16 3.78
N PRO A 298 -12.90 -49.81 2.73
CA PRO A 298 -13.70 -51.00 2.92
C PRO A 298 -12.94 -52.11 3.65
N GLN A 299 -13.49 -52.55 4.78
CA GLN A 299 -12.87 -53.55 5.65
C GLN A 299 -12.44 -54.82 4.89
N GLY A 300 -11.14 -55.14 4.99
CA GLY A 300 -10.53 -56.34 4.41
C GLY A 300 -9.93 -56.17 3.01
N GLU A 301 -9.92 -54.95 2.46
CA GLU A 301 -9.10 -54.59 1.31
C GLU A 301 -7.63 -54.37 1.70
N SER A 302 -6.73 -54.39 0.71
CA SER A 302 -5.31 -54.11 0.95
C SER A 302 -5.02 -52.64 0.71
N VAL A 303 -4.35 -52.00 1.67
CA VAL A 303 -3.97 -50.58 1.69
C VAL A 303 -2.43 -50.44 1.68
N ASP A 304 -1.83 -49.33 1.21
CA ASP A 304 -0.36 -49.29 0.94
C ASP A 304 0.52 -48.68 2.06
N SER A 305 0.29 -47.41 2.43
CA SER A 305 1.00 -46.70 3.51
C SER A 305 0.25 -45.51 4.10
N VAL A 306 -0.73 -44.97 3.37
CA VAL A 306 -1.63 -43.87 3.80
C VAL A 306 -3.11 -44.30 3.89
N GLY A 307 -3.35 -45.60 4.15
CA GLY A 307 -4.71 -46.17 4.33
C GLY A 307 -5.55 -46.33 3.06
N CYS A 308 -5.16 -45.73 1.94
CA CYS A 308 -5.95 -45.87 0.71
C CYS A 308 -5.89 -47.25 0.04
N SER A 309 -7.05 -47.84 -0.24
CA SER A 309 -7.21 -49.04 -1.08
C SER A 309 -7.42 -48.71 -2.57
N ASP A 310 -7.23 -49.69 -3.44
CA ASP A 310 -7.47 -49.57 -4.88
C ASP A 310 -8.94 -49.21 -5.24
N THR A 311 -9.92 -49.44 -4.34
CA THR A 311 -11.31 -49.04 -4.61
C THR A 311 -11.59 -47.58 -4.28
N GLN A 312 -10.68 -46.88 -3.61
CA GLN A 312 -10.80 -45.48 -3.23
C GLN A 312 -9.82 -44.58 -3.97
N LYS A 313 -8.61 -45.06 -4.24
CA LYS A 313 -7.68 -44.36 -5.13
C LYS A 313 -8.21 -44.32 -6.55
N ASP A 314 -7.94 -43.20 -7.20
CA ASP A 314 -8.09 -42.92 -8.62
C ASP A 314 -6.80 -42.17 -9.00
N ASP A 315 -5.73 -42.92 -9.28
CA ASP A 315 -4.36 -42.39 -9.36
C ASP A 315 -4.18 -41.37 -10.49
N ASP A 316 -5.05 -41.42 -11.50
CA ASP A 316 -5.03 -40.52 -12.65
C ASP A 316 -6.20 -39.52 -12.70
N ASN A 317 -7.10 -39.59 -11.70
CA ASN A 317 -8.25 -38.72 -11.49
C ASN A 317 -9.21 -38.68 -12.69
N ASP A 318 -9.41 -39.81 -13.36
CA ASP A 318 -10.27 -39.92 -14.53
C ASP A 318 -11.75 -40.18 -14.19
N GLY A 319 -12.04 -40.43 -12.90
CA GLY A 319 -13.35 -40.72 -12.35
C GLY A 319 -13.65 -42.21 -12.19
N VAL A 320 -12.69 -43.10 -12.43
CA VAL A 320 -12.78 -44.55 -12.21
C VAL A 320 -11.67 -45.00 -11.27
N ASN A 321 -12.06 -45.61 -10.14
CA ASN A 321 -11.08 -46.07 -9.16
C ASN A 321 -10.13 -47.16 -9.69
N ASN A 322 -8.93 -47.24 -9.12
CA ASN A 322 -7.85 -48.14 -9.57
C ASN A 322 -8.26 -49.62 -9.68
N ASN A 323 -9.23 -50.09 -8.87
CA ASN A 323 -9.72 -51.47 -8.92
C ASN A 323 -10.56 -51.74 -10.19
N LEU A 324 -11.34 -50.76 -10.63
CA LEU A 324 -12.16 -50.85 -11.84
C LEU A 324 -11.48 -50.26 -13.07
N ASP A 325 -10.46 -49.45 -12.87
CA ASP A 325 -9.67 -48.84 -13.91
C ASP A 325 -8.70 -49.87 -14.53
N SER A 326 -8.95 -50.18 -15.78
CA SER A 326 -8.11 -51.06 -16.59
C SER A 326 -7.03 -50.29 -17.36
N CYS A 327 -7.07 -48.96 -17.33
CA CYS A 327 -6.29 -48.02 -18.11
C CYS A 327 -5.65 -46.94 -17.22
N ALA A 328 -4.75 -47.35 -16.33
CA ALA A 328 -4.01 -46.41 -15.49
C ALA A 328 -3.28 -45.31 -16.29
N ASN A 329 -3.29 -44.09 -15.76
CA ASN A 329 -2.74 -42.85 -16.32
C ASN A 329 -3.57 -42.28 -17.49
N THR A 330 -4.89 -42.33 -17.40
CA THR A 330 -5.77 -41.64 -18.32
C THR A 330 -5.52 -40.13 -18.31
N PRO A 331 -5.27 -39.51 -19.47
CA PRO A 331 -5.02 -38.07 -19.52
C PRO A 331 -6.17 -37.25 -18.92
N MET A 332 -5.82 -36.36 -17.99
CA MET A 332 -6.77 -35.54 -17.24
C MET A 332 -7.69 -34.73 -18.18
N GLY A 333 -9.00 -34.84 -17.96
CA GLY A 333 -10.03 -34.14 -18.73
C GLY A 333 -10.59 -34.90 -19.94
N GLU A 334 -10.06 -36.08 -20.27
CA GLU A 334 -10.68 -36.95 -21.27
C GLU A 334 -11.92 -37.68 -20.75
N SER A 335 -12.88 -37.94 -21.63
CA SER A 335 -14.08 -38.72 -21.26
C SER A 335 -13.76 -40.22 -21.30
N VAL A 336 -13.85 -40.86 -20.13
CA VAL A 336 -13.58 -42.28 -19.94
C VAL A 336 -14.84 -43.15 -20.01
N ASP A 337 -14.67 -44.46 -20.22
CA ASP A 337 -15.76 -45.41 -20.11
C ASP A 337 -15.81 -46.06 -18.71
N ASN A 338 -16.63 -47.11 -18.56
CA ASN A 338 -16.86 -47.73 -17.26
C ASN A 338 -15.66 -48.51 -16.69
N VAL A 339 -14.53 -48.58 -17.40
CA VAL A 339 -13.28 -49.22 -16.94
C VAL A 339 -12.09 -48.25 -16.99
N GLY A 340 -12.34 -46.93 -16.91
CA GLY A 340 -11.31 -45.86 -16.89
C GLY A 340 -10.68 -45.58 -18.25
N CYS A 341 -10.89 -46.43 -19.24
CA CYS A 341 -10.27 -46.24 -20.54
C CYS A 341 -10.92 -45.10 -21.36
N SER A 342 -10.16 -44.02 -21.55
CA SER A 342 -10.46 -42.98 -22.55
C SER A 342 -10.27 -43.51 -23.98
N GLN A 343 -10.72 -42.73 -24.98
CA GLN A 343 -10.45 -43.08 -26.38
C GLN A 343 -8.95 -43.04 -26.72
N SER A 344 -8.15 -42.27 -26.00
CA SER A 344 -6.70 -42.18 -26.20
C SER A 344 -5.90 -43.35 -25.66
N GLN A 345 -6.54 -44.27 -24.90
CA GLN A 345 -5.88 -45.46 -24.35
C GLN A 345 -6.44 -46.78 -24.86
N LYS A 346 -7.67 -46.81 -25.35
CA LYS A 346 -8.25 -48.04 -25.92
C LYS A 346 -7.53 -48.43 -27.18
N ASP A 347 -7.15 -49.69 -27.33
CA ASP A 347 -6.59 -50.27 -28.55
C ASP A 347 -7.38 -51.56 -28.84
N ASP A 348 -8.40 -51.44 -29.71
CA ASP A 348 -9.39 -52.49 -29.95
C ASP A 348 -8.82 -53.70 -30.70
N ASP A 349 -7.75 -53.51 -31.48
CA ASP A 349 -7.11 -54.58 -32.27
C ASP A 349 -5.76 -55.05 -31.70
N GLY A 350 -5.23 -54.34 -30.71
CA GLY A 350 -4.10 -54.74 -29.87
C GLY A 350 -2.76 -54.61 -30.59
N ASP A 351 -2.65 -53.67 -31.53
CA ASP A 351 -1.45 -53.45 -32.33
C ASP A 351 -0.42 -52.50 -31.69
N GLY A 352 -0.79 -51.86 -30.58
CA GLY A 352 0.04 -50.94 -29.80
C GLY A 352 -0.27 -49.47 -30.04
N VAL A 353 -1.25 -49.12 -30.86
CA VAL A 353 -1.72 -47.74 -31.07
C VAL A 353 -3.16 -47.60 -30.62
N ALA A 354 -3.45 -46.57 -29.81
CA ALA A 354 -4.80 -46.36 -29.31
C ALA A 354 -5.77 -45.95 -30.43
N ASN A 355 -7.00 -46.44 -30.38
CA ASN A 355 -8.17 -46.19 -31.23
C ASN A 355 -8.35 -44.73 -31.67
N SER A 356 -8.05 -43.74 -30.81
CA SER A 356 -8.17 -42.33 -31.19
C SER A 356 -7.10 -41.87 -32.18
N LEU A 357 -5.93 -42.51 -32.15
CA LEU A 357 -4.78 -42.29 -33.02
C LEU A 357 -4.67 -43.36 -34.13
N ASP A 358 -5.36 -44.49 -33.97
CA ASP A 358 -5.35 -45.62 -34.88
C ASP A 358 -6.26 -45.37 -36.10
N GLN A 359 -5.61 -45.17 -37.25
CA GLN A 359 -6.26 -44.98 -38.55
C GLN A 359 -6.60 -46.33 -39.23
N CYS A 360 -6.12 -47.43 -38.68
CA CYS A 360 -6.24 -48.79 -39.18
C CYS A 360 -6.79 -49.77 -38.11
N PRO A 361 -8.03 -49.58 -37.60
CA PRO A 361 -8.61 -50.25 -36.42
C PRO A 361 -8.94 -51.76 -36.54
N ASN A 362 -8.32 -52.47 -37.49
CA ASN A 362 -8.38 -53.92 -37.62
C ASN A 362 -7.04 -54.50 -38.10
N THR A 363 -5.92 -53.91 -37.67
CA THR A 363 -4.58 -54.40 -37.98
C THR A 363 -4.38 -55.81 -37.41
N PRO A 364 -3.91 -56.78 -38.22
CA PRO A 364 -3.74 -58.15 -37.73
C PRO A 364 -2.68 -58.26 -36.64
N ALA A 365 -3.05 -58.89 -35.51
CA ALA A 365 -2.16 -59.13 -34.37
C ALA A 365 -0.79 -59.73 -34.77
N GLY A 366 0.29 -59.02 -34.41
CA GLY A 366 1.68 -59.43 -34.64
C GLY A 366 2.35 -58.82 -35.88
N GLU A 367 1.66 -57.97 -36.64
CA GLU A 367 2.29 -57.10 -37.65
C GLU A 367 3.02 -55.92 -36.99
N THR A 368 4.02 -55.35 -37.67
CA THR A 368 4.70 -54.13 -37.19
C THR A 368 3.91 -52.93 -37.71
N VAL A 369 3.58 -51.97 -36.85
CA VAL A 369 2.72 -50.82 -37.18
C VAL A 369 3.46 -49.49 -36.98
N ASP A 370 3.05 -48.43 -37.69
CA ASP A 370 3.49 -47.07 -37.43
C ASP A 370 2.69 -46.43 -36.29
N ASN A 371 2.99 -45.17 -36.02
CA ASN A 371 2.45 -44.33 -34.95
C ASN A 371 0.94 -43.99 -35.12
N VAL A 372 0.27 -44.57 -36.12
CA VAL A 372 -1.18 -44.45 -36.37
C VAL A 372 -1.84 -45.82 -36.57
N GLY A 373 -1.23 -46.92 -36.07
CA GLY A 373 -1.81 -48.27 -36.05
C GLY A 373 -1.84 -48.96 -37.43
N CYS A 374 -1.18 -48.39 -38.44
CA CYS A 374 -1.19 -48.96 -39.78
C CYS A 374 0.04 -49.84 -40.01
N THR A 375 -0.17 -51.04 -40.57
CA THR A 375 0.93 -51.97 -40.90
C THR A 375 2.03 -51.29 -41.72
N VAL A 376 3.23 -51.16 -41.15
CA VAL A 376 4.37 -50.59 -41.85
C VAL A 376 4.93 -51.60 -42.84
N ASN A 377 4.49 -51.48 -44.08
CA ASN A 377 5.48 -51.51 -45.15
C ASN A 377 6.19 -50.16 -45.16
N SER A 378 7.25 -50.03 -44.35
CA SER A 378 8.15 -48.85 -44.31
C SER A 378 7.43 -47.51 -44.51
N GLY A 379 6.79 -47.02 -43.45
CA GLY A 379 6.11 -45.72 -43.39
C GLY A 379 6.51 -44.96 -42.13
N GLY A 380 5.54 -44.34 -41.46
CA GLY A 380 5.73 -43.50 -40.28
C GLY A 380 5.03 -42.14 -40.43
N THR A 381 4.20 -41.81 -39.45
CA THR A 381 3.55 -40.50 -39.23
C THR A 381 3.26 -40.36 -37.74
N ASP A 382 4.24 -39.88 -37.00
CA ASP A 382 4.13 -39.49 -35.59
C ASP A 382 2.98 -38.49 -35.36
N PRO A 383 2.38 -38.45 -34.15
CA PRO A 383 1.74 -37.23 -33.67
C PRO A 383 2.72 -36.08 -33.86
N VAL A 384 2.39 -35.13 -34.73
CA VAL A 384 3.37 -34.24 -35.36
C VAL A 384 4.05 -33.39 -34.28
N PRO A 385 5.37 -33.56 -34.03
CA PRO A 385 6.08 -32.77 -33.02
C PRO A 385 5.99 -31.28 -33.34
N MET A 386 5.85 -30.45 -32.31
CA MET A 386 5.85 -29.00 -32.47
C MET A 386 7.23 -28.55 -32.95
N LYS A 387 7.29 -27.75 -34.01
CA LYS A 387 8.57 -27.43 -34.65
C LYS A 387 9.16 -26.11 -34.15
N ILE A 388 10.45 -26.10 -33.83
CA ILE A 388 11.21 -24.89 -33.53
C ILE A 388 12.15 -24.61 -34.70
N LEU A 389 12.02 -23.43 -35.33
CA LEU A 389 12.91 -23.01 -36.41
C LEU A 389 14.14 -22.33 -35.82
N ALA A 390 15.31 -22.98 -35.94
CA ALA A 390 16.57 -22.55 -35.34
C ALA A 390 17.50 -21.86 -36.37
N LEU A 391 17.92 -20.63 -36.06
CA LEU A 391 18.78 -19.76 -36.86
C LEU A 391 20.20 -19.68 -36.28
N HIS A 392 21.19 -20.14 -37.04
CA HIS A 392 22.59 -20.21 -36.62
C HIS A 392 23.29 -18.83 -36.53
N GLY A 393 24.42 -18.78 -35.82
CA GLY A 393 25.24 -17.56 -35.73
C GLY A 393 25.93 -17.18 -37.04
N GLY A 394 26.35 -15.92 -37.16
CA GLY A 394 27.03 -15.42 -38.36
C GLY A 394 28.39 -16.10 -38.56
N GLY A 395 28.66 -16.63 -39.75
CA GLY A 395 29.87 -17.39 -40.05
C GLY A 395 29.84 -18.85 -39.57
N GLU A 396 28.73 -19.28 -38.99
CA GLU A 396 28.48 -20.66 -38.55
C GLU A 396 27.75 -21.46 -39.64
N THR A 397 27.08 -22.57 -39.30
CA THR A 397 26.19 -23.33 -40.19
C THR A 397 25.06 -23.93 -39.37
N ALA A 398 23.97 -24.36 -40.01
CA ALA A 398 22.92 -25.14 -39.36
C ALA A 398 23.46 -26.34 -38.57
N SER A 399 24.38 -27.11 -39.17
CA SER A 399 25.04 -28.24 -38.50
C SER A 399 25.99 -27.82 -37.38
N GLY A 400 26.52 -26.58 -37.44
CA GLY A 400 27.34 -26.02 -36.38
C GLY A 400 26.49 -25.75 -35.15
N LEU A 401 25.39 -25.01 -35.33
CA LEU A 401 24.43 -24.71 -34.26
C LEU A 401 23.89 -25.99 -33.65
N SER A 402 23.43 -26.93 -34.47
CA SER A 402 22.88 -28.20 -33.99
C SER A 402 23.89 -29.04 -33.21
N SER A 403 25.20 -28.79 -33.36
CA SER A 403 26.27 -29.53 -32.68
C SER A 403 26.82 -28.84 -31.43
N GLN A 404 26.35 -27.62 -31.12
CA GLN A 404 26.76 -26.94 -29.89
C GLN A 404 26.23 -27.69 -28.66
N GLN A 405 27.03 -27.76 -27.59
CA GLN A 405 26.63 -28.50 -26.39
C GLN A 405 25.32 -27.96 -25.80
N GLY A 406 25.15 -26.64 -25.66
CA GLY A 406 23.91 -26.07 -25.14
C GLY A 406 22.68 -26.34 -26.02
N MET A 407 22.86 -26.44 -27.35
CA MET A 407 21.77 -26.85 -28.25
C MET A 407 21.42 -28.34 -28.07
N GLN A 408 22.43 -29.20 -27.87
CA GLN A 408 22.20 -30.61 -27.55
C GLN A 408 21.47 -30.77 -26.22
N ASP A 409 21.88 -30.01 -25.19
CA ASP A 409 21.22 -30.01 -23.87
C ASP A 409 19.75 -29.60 -23.99
N LEU A 410 19.43 -28.56 -24.78
CA LEU A 410 18.04 -28.15 -25.05
C LEU A 410 17.25 -29.22 -25.81
N MET A 411 17.81 -29.82 -26.86
CA MET A 411 17.13 -30.87 -27.64
C MET A 411 16.87 -32.13 -26.80
N ASP A 412 17.81 -32.49 -25.92
CA ASP A 412 17.67 -33.63 -25.01
C ASP A 412 16.60 -33.37 -23.94
N ALA A 413 16.48 -32.12 -23.48
CA ALA A 413 15.48 -31.71 -22.48
C ALA A 413 14.08 -31.45 -23.06
N LEU A 414 13.96 -31.30 -24.39
CA LEU A 414 12.72 -30.97 -25.11
C LEU A 414 12.40 -32.01 -26.21
N PRO A 415 12.29 -33.31 -25.89
CA PRO A 415 12.02 -34.37 -26.88
C PRO A 415 10.67 -34.22 -27.60
N GLU A 416 9.73 -33.44 -27.04
CA GLU A 416 8.43 -33.11 -27.62
C GLU A 416 8.50 -32.09 -28.77
N PHE A 417 9.65 -31.41 -28.95
CA PHE A 417 9.87 -30.44 -30.02
C PHE A 417 10.81 -30.97 -31.11
N GLU A 418 10.45 -30.75 -32.37
CA GLU A 418 11.34 -30.98 -33.51
C GLU A 418 12.10 -29.70 -33.85
N PHE A 419 13.43 -29.72 -33.69
CA PHE A 419 14.28 -28.59 -34.05
C PHE A 419 14.67 -28.66 -35.53
N VAL A 420 14.26 -27.65 -36.30
CA VAL A 420 14.60 -27.50 -37.71
C VAL A 420 15.66 -26.42 -37.86
N PHE A 421 16.87 -26.81 -38.28
CA PHE A 421 18.01 -25.90 -38.40
C PHE A 421 18.11 -25.31 -39.82
N ALA A 422 17.77 -24.03 -39.95
CA ALA A 422 17.79 -23.34 -41.24
C ALA A 422 19.20 -22.94 -41.66
N SER A 423 19.48 -22.95 -42.97
CA SER A 423 20.77 -22.51 -43.52
C SER A 423 20.57 -21.30 -44.40
N THR A 424 21.21 -20.18 -44.05
CA THR A 424 21.10 -18.93 -44.82
C THR A 424 21.45 -19.11 -46.31
N PRO A 425 20.73 -18.42 -47.23
CA PRO A 425 21.05 -18.41 -48.66
C PRO A 425 22.27 -17.53 -49.00
N GLU A 426 22.74 -16.73 -48.05
CA GLU A 426 23.78 -15.73 -48.28
C GLU A 426 25.20 -16.31 -48.17
N SER A 427 26.14 -15.70 -48.90
CA SER A 427 27.54 -16.12 -48.89
C SER A 427 28.21 -15.88 -47.53
N ASN A 428 29.14 -16.76 -47.15
CA ASN A 428 29.85 -16.75 -45.85
C ASN A 428 28.97 -17.10 -44.64
N ASN A 429 27.80 -17.71 -44.86
CA ASN A 429 26.90 -18.18 -43.81
C ASN A 429 26.48 -17.07 -42.82
N VAL A 430 26.04 -15.93 -43.35
CA VAL A 430 25.47 -14.83 -42.57
C VAL A 430 23.99 -14.66 -42.91
N TRP A 431 23.15 -14.27 -41.95
CA TRP A 431 21.74 -13.93 -42.24
C TRP A 431 21.60 -12.51 -42.78
N ILE A 432 22.44 -11.61 -42.25
CA ILE A 432 22.48 -10.20 -42.63
C ILE A 432 23.88 -9.92 -43.18
N ARG A 433 23.97 -9.54 -44.45
CA ARG A 433 25.26 -9.24 -45.11
C ARG A 433 25.90 -7.99 -44.51
N ASP A 434 27.23 -7.93 -44.47
CA ASP A 434 27.94 -6.70 -44.12
C ASP A 434 27.51 -5.52 -45.05
N PRO A 435 27.42 -4.28 -44.53
CA PRO A 435 27.12 -3.11 -45.36
C PRO A 435 28.11 -2.91 -46.52
N PRO A 436 27.74 -2.22 -47.61
CA PRO A 436 28.58 -2.07 -48.81
C PRO A 436 29.94 -1.42 -48.54
N GLY A 437 30.03 -0.52 -47.54
CA GLY A 437 31.26 0.16 -47.13
C GLY A 437 32.00 -0.53 -45.96
N GLY A 438 31.52 -1.69 -45.51
CA GLY A 438 31.98 -2.38 -44.30
C GLY A 438 31.38 -1.81 -43.03
N LYS A 439 31.74 -2.39 -41.87
CA LYS A 439 31.13 -2.11 -40.55
C LYS A 439 31.21 -0.66 -40.05
N GLY A 440 31.95 0.22 -40.73
CA GLY A 440 32.07 1.64 -40.39
C GLY A 440 31.22 2.58 -41.26
N GLU A 441 30.53 2.06 -42.28
CA GLU A 441 29.66 2.84 -43.16
C GLU A 441 28.27 2.16 -43.21
N PRO A 442 27.27 2.68 -42.48
CA PRO A 442 25.97 2.04 -42.37
C PRO A 442 25.22 2.01 -43.71
N THR A 443 24.29 1.06 -43.84
CA THR A 443 23.38 0.96 -45.00
C THR A 443 21.98 1.39 -44.62
N THR A 444 21.35 2.21 -45.47
CA THR A 444 19.97 2.68 -45.31
C THR A 444 18.98 1.89 -46.18
N ASP A 445 19.39 0.72 -46.66
CA ASP A 445 18.58 -0.11 -47.56
C ASP A 445 17.66 -1.01 -46.73
N PRO A 446 16.32 -0.82 -46.76
CA PRO A 446 15.39 -1.66 -46.02
C PRO A 446 15.31 -3.09 -46.56
N ASP A 447 15.69 -3.30 -47.83
CA ASP A 447 15.60 -4.59 -48.52
C ASP A 447 16.89 -5.42 -48.34
N TRP A 448 17.77 -5.03 -47.40
CA TRP A 448 19.14 -5.57 -47.32
C TRP A 448 19.19 -7.08 -46.99
N ALA A 449 18.16 -7.58 -46.29
CA ALA A 449 18.01 -8.97 -45.85
C ALA A 449 16.96 -9.77 -46.65
N ASP A 450 16.42 -9.23 -47.75
CA ASP A 450 15.33 -9.84 -48.54
C ASP A 450 15.56 -11.29 -48.94
N ALA A 451 16.80 -11.65 -49.27
CA ALA A 451 17.15 -13.02 -49.65
C ALA A 451 16.94 -13.98 -48.48
N SER A 452 17.37 -13.59 -47.28
CA SER A 452 17.18 -14.36 -46.05
C SER A 452 15.70 -14.41 -45.64
N ILE A 453 14.98 -13.29 -45.72
CA ILE A 453 13.53 -13.21 -45.42
C ILE A 453 12.75 -14.15 -46.36
N SER A 454 12.97 -14.03 -47.68
CA SER A 454 12.30 -14.87 -48.68
C SER A 454 12.61 -16.35 -48.50
N TYR A 455 13.84 -16.67 -48.07
CA TYR A 455 14.22 -18.04 -47.77
C TYR A 455 13.52 -18.56 -46.50
N LEU A 456 13.45 -17.76 -45.44
CA LEU A 456 12.74 -18.13 -44.21
C LEU A 456 11.24 -18.31 -44.46
N ASP A 457 10.60 -17.44 -45.25
CA ASP A 457 9.21 -17.63 -45.68
C ASP A 457 9.03 -18.94 -46.47
N GLN A 458 9.99 -19.29 -47.32
CA GLN A 458 9.96 -20.57 -48.04
C GLN A 458 10.10 -21.75 -47.08
N VAL A 459 10.98 -21.67 -46.07
CA VAL A 459 11.12 -22.72 -45.04
C VAL A 459 9.84 -22.84 -44.22
N VAL A 460 9.25 -21.74 -43.76
CA VAL A 460 7.98 -21.74 -43.04
C VAL A 460 6.85 -22.30 -43.91
N SER A 461 6.84 -21.99 -45.21
CA SER A 461 5.86 -22.53 -46.15
C SER A 461 6.05 -24.03 -46.45
N ASP A 462 7.29 -24.52 -46.49
CA ASP A 462 7.60 -25.89 -46.88
C ASP A 462 7.57 -26.87 -45.69
N ASP A 463 8.06 -26.44 -44.53
CA ASP A 463 8.25 -27.27 -43.34
C ASP A 463 7.39 -26.87 -42.13
N GLY A 464 6.65 -25.76 -42.21
CA GLY A 464 5.75 -25.30 -41.13
C GLY A 464 4.48 -26.15 -40.95
N PRO A 465 3.62 -25.81 -39.98
CA PRO A 465 3.71 -24.64 -39.10
C PRO A 465 4.83 -24.78 -38.05
N PHE A 466 5.50 -23.66 -37.77
CA PHE A 466 6.49 -23.58 -36.70
C PHE A 466 5.86 -22.99 -35.45
N TYR A 467 6.10 -23.64 -34.31
CA TYR A 467 5.65 -23.18 -33.02
C TYR A 467 6.43 -21.95 -32.56
N ALA A 468 7.75 -21.96 -32.70
CA ALA A 468 8.62 -20.89 -32.21
C ALA A 468 9.84 -20.65 -33.12
N LEU A 469 10.44 -19.46 -33.00
CA LEU A 469 11.75 -19.13 -33.57
C LEU A 469 12.82 -19.16 -32.51
N LEU A 470 13.96 -19.77 -32.82
CA LEU A 470 15.16 -19.73 -31.99
C LEU A 470 16.29 -19.10 -32.80
N GLY A 471 16.96 -18.10 -32.24
CA GLY A 471 18.09 -17.44 -32.86
C GLY A 471 19.30 -17.43 -31.94
N TYR A 472 20.48 -17.71 -32.50
CA TYR A 472 21.75 -17.58 -31.79
C TYR A 472 22.65 -16.55 -32.47
N SER A 473 23.22 -15.60 -31.70
CA SER A 473 24.12 -14.57 -32.21
C SER A 473 23.48 -13.77 -33.37
N GLN A 474 24.05 -13.77 -34.58
CA GLN A 474 23.42 -13.11 -35.73
C GLN A 474 22.04 -13.72 -36.10
N GLY A 475 21.77 -14.98 -35.76
CA GLY A 475 20.45 -15.59 -35.92
C GLY A 475 19.41 -14.92 -35.00
N ALA A 476 19.79 -14.53 -33.78
CA ALA A 476 18.94 -13.75 -32.88
C ALA A 476 18.69 -12.34 -33.44
N ALA A 477 19.72 -11.67 -33.98
CA ALA A 477 19.58 -10.37 -34.65
C ALA A 477 18.63 -10.41 -35.87
N MET A 478 18.49 -11.57 -36.52
CA MET A 478 17.62 -11.76 -37.68
C MET A 478 16.15 -11.91 -37.30
N ILE A 479 15.82 -12.36 -36.08
CA ILE A 479 14.44 -12.56 -35.63
C ILE A 479 13.59 -11.30 -35.75
N PRO A 480 13.93 -10.15 -35.13
CA PRO A 480 13.12 -8.93 -35.26
C PRO A 480 13.05 -8.43 -36.70
N VAL A 481 14.12 -8.58 -37.49
CA VAL A 481 14.13 -8.26 -38.92
C VAL A 481 13.10 -9.11 -39.68
N TYR A 482 13.03 -10.40 -39.37
CA TYR A 482 12.08 -11.31 -40.01
C TYR A 482 10.64 -11.02 -39.60
N LEU A 483 10.39 -10.87 -38.29
CA LEU A 483 9.05 -10.54 -37.76
C LEU A 483 8.51 -9.23 -38.33
N ALA A 484 9.37 -8.23 -38.53
CA ALA A 484 8.95 -6.96 -39.13
C ALA A 484 8.53 -7.03 -40.60
N ASN A 485 8.92 -8.10 -41.30
CA ASN A 485 8.78 -8.21 -42.75
C ASN A 485 7.99 -9.45 -43.20
N THR A 486 7.36 -10.17 -42.28
CA THR A 486 6.57 -11.39 -42.56
C THR A 486 5.16 -11.30 -41.97
N ASP A 487 4.22 -11.99 -42.61
CA ASP A 487 2.87 -12.19 -42.08
C ASP A 487 2.77 -13.48 -41.23
N ASN A 488 3.86 -14.24 -41.12
CA ASN A 488 3.90 -15.48 -40.34
C ASN A 488 3.89 -15.18 -38.83
N THR A 489 3.14 -15.98 -38.08
CA THR A 489 3.00 -15.86 -36.62
C THR A 489 3.65 -17.02 -35.89
N PHE A 490 4.23 -16.75 -34.74
CA PHE A 490 4.85 -17.73 -33.85
C PHE A 490 4.27 -17.58 -32.45
N ASN A 491 4.24 -18.66 -31.66
CA ASN A 491 3.79 -18.60 -30.26
C ASN A 491 4.78 -17.84 -29.39
N ARG A 492 6.08 -17.95 -29.70
CA ARG A 492 7.15 -17.27 -28.98
C ARG A 492 8.45 -17.26 -29.77
N VAL A 493 9.38 -16.41 -29.34
CA VAL A 493 10.73 -16.32 -29.90
C VAL A 493 11.79 -16.38 -28.81
N MET A 494 12.92 -17.02 -29.11
CA MET A 494 14.05 -17.17 -28.20
C MET A 494 15.31 -16.62 -28.85
N MET A 495 15.97 -15.69 -28.18
CA MET A 495 17.13 -14.97 -28.70
C MET A 495 18.33 -15.16 -27.76
N TYR A 496 19.32 -15.95 -28.20
CA TYR A 496 20.50 -16.28 -27.41
C TYR A 496 21.72 -15.47 -27.86
N ASN A 497 22.30 -14.70 -26.94
CA ASN A 497 23.46 -13.80 -27.15
C ASN A 497 23.29 -12.92 -28.41
N GLY A 498 22.09 -12.35 -28.54
CA GLY A 498 21.67 -11.54 -29.69
C GLY A 498 22.04 -10.07 -29.58
N TYR A 499 21.83 -9.33 -30.67
CA TYR A 499 22.05 -7.89 -30.77
C TYR A 499 21.17 -7.29 -31.88
N LEU A 500 20.93 -5.98 -31.84
CA LEU A 500 20.29 -5.28 -32.97
C LEU A 500 21.30 -5.00 -34.11
N PRO A 501 20.91 -5.13 -35.39
CA PRO A 501 21.79 -4.86 -36.53
C PRO A 501 21.95 -3.34 -36.76
N THR A 502 22.52 -2.61 -35.80
CA THR A 502 22.58 -1.13 -35.78
C THR A 502 23.37 -0.50 -36.94
N SER A 503 24.25 -1.25 -37.60
CA SER A 503 24.91 -0.79 -38.84
C SER A 503 24.01 -0.82 -40.09
N HIS A 504 22.76 -1.28 -39.95
CA HIS A 504 21.79 -1.45 -41.01
C HIS A 504 20.55 -0.62 -40.69
N GLU A 505 20.72 0.70 -40.71
CA GLU A 505 19.68 1.71 -40.43
C GLU A 505 18.36 1.41 -41.17
N GLY A 506 18.43 0.97 -42.43
CA GLY A 506 17.21 0.62 -43.18
C GLY A 506 16.43 -0.57 -42.61
N LEU A 507 17.11 -1.55 -41.99
CA LEU A 507 16.45 -2.68 -41.32
C LEU A 507 15.92 -2.27 -39.95
N ILE A 508 16.65 -1.42 -39.22
CA ILE A 508 16.18 -0.83 -37.95
C ILE A 508 14.90 -0.03 -38.19
N ASP A 509 14.85 0.81 -39.24
CA ASP A 509 13.64 1.55 -39.64
C ASP A 509 12.43 0.61 -39.86
N THR A 510 12.63 -0.61 -40.36
CA THR A 510 11.54 -1.58 -40.53
C THR A 510 11.09 -2.21 -39.23
N ILE A 511 12.00 -2.44 -38.29
CA ILE A 511 11.69 -2.95 -36.94
C ILE A 511 10.91 -1.87 -36.17
N GLU A 512 11.44 -0.65 -36.14
CA GLU A 512 10.83 0.50 -35.44
C GLU A 512 9.44 0.86 -35.98
N ALA A 513 9.13 0.52 -37.23
CA ALA A 513 7.83 0.76 -37.82
C ALA A 513 6.71 -0.15 -37.26
N VAL A 514 7.06 -1.27 -36.60
CA VAL A 514 6.11 -2.26 -36.09
C VAL A 514 6.32 -2.64 -34.63
N GLU A 515 7.41 -2.17 -34.00
CA GLU A 515 7.67 -2.38 -32.59
C GLU A 515 6.67 -1.60 -31.70
N PRO A 516 6.42 -2.06 -30.45
CA PRO A 516 6.93 -3.31 -29.87
C PRO A 516 6.20 -4.55 -30.43
N PHE A 517 6.94 -5.63 -30.67
CA PHE A 517 6.37 -6.91 -31.08
C PHE A 517 5.57 -7.52 -29.92
N THR A 518 4.34 -7.96 -30.19
CA THR A 518 3.48 -8.63 -29.19
C THR A 518 3.74 -10.13 -29.09
N THR A 519 4.72 -10.67 -29.82
CA THR A 519 5.08 -12.09 -29.74
C THR A 519 5.91 -12.29 -28.47
N PRO A 520 5.52 -13.18 -27.54
CA PRO A 520 6.29 -13.45 -26.34
C PRO A 520 7.74 -13.77 -26.67
N ALA A 521 8.67 -13.12 -25.99
CA ALA A 521 10.09 -13.23 -26.26
C ALA A 521 10.87 -13.67 -25.03
N MET A 522 11.98 -14.34 -25.25
CA MET A 522 13.00 -14.56 -24.24
C MET A 522 14.34 -14.12 -24.82
N VAL A 523 15.09 -13.31 -24.07
CA VAL A 523 16.44 -12.87 -24.43
C VAL A 523 17.41 -13.44 -23.41
N PHE A 524 18.32 -14.30 -23.86
CA PHE A 524 19.36 -14.88 -23.03
C PHE A 524 20.71 -14.22 -23.34
N SER A 525 21.46 -13.83 -22.31
CA SER A 525 22.82 -13.30 -22.42
C SER A 525 23.74 -13.92 -21.38
N GLY A 526 25.00 -14.15 -21.73
CA GLY A 526 26.04 -14.63 -20.81
C GLY A 526 26.98 -13.53 -20.36
N GLU A 527 27.26 -13.42 -19.06
CA GLU A 527 28.17 -12.42 -18.49
C GLU A 527 29.62 -12.59 -19.00
N ASN A 528 30.01 -13.80 -19.40
CA ASN A 528 31.33 -14.07 -19.98
C ASN A 528 31.37 -13.87 -21.52
N ASP A 529 30.36 -13.24 -22.12
CA ASP A 529 30.35 -12.83 -23.52
C ASP A 529 30.90 -11.40 -23.69
N ASP A 530 32.23 -11.30 -23.84
CA ASP A 530 32.96 -10.04 -23.97
C ASP A 530 32.50 -9.10 -25.12
N TRP A 531 31.66 -9.57 -26.06
CA TRP A 531 31.33 -8.81 -27.27
C TRP A 531 29.87 -8.40 -27.39
N PHE A 532 28.93 -9.17 -26.83
CA PHE A 532 27.49 -8.93 -27.05
C PHE A 532 26.67 -8.85 -25.77
N LYS A 533 27.23 -9.13 -24.58
CA LYS A 533 26.47 -9.14 -23.32
C LYS A 533 25.68 -7.84 -23.07
N ASP A 534 26.31 -6.69 -23.32
CA ASP A 534 25.71 -5.37 -23.09
C ASP A 534 24.71 -4.95 -24.21
N MET A 535 24.49 -5.80 -25.23
CA MET A 535 23.58 -5.51 -26.35
C MET A 535 22.23 -6.23 -26.26
N ALA A 536 22.10 -7.18 -25.33
CA ALA A 536 20.87 -7.93 -25.12
C ALA A 536 19.69 -7.06 -24.65
N PRO A 537 19.86 -6.09 -23.73
CA PRO A 537 18.74 -5.22 -23.31
C PRO A 537 18.14 -4.42 -24.47
N ALA A 538 18.98 -3.93 -25.39
CA ALA A 538 18.51 -3.21 -26.58
C ALA A 538 17.66 -4.10 -27.51
N LEU A 539 17.95 -5.40 -27.56
CA LEU A 539 17.14 -6.35 -28.33
C LEU A 539 15.81 -6.67 -27.61
N ALA A 540 15.83 -6.73 -26.27
CA ALA A 540 14.65 -6.89 -25.43
C ALA A 540 13.67 -5.70 -25.57
N GLU A 541 14.15 -4.44 -25.75
CA GLU A 541 13.36 -3.21 -26.08
C GLU A 541 12.20 -3.51 -27.04
N LYS A 542 12.49 -4.37 -28.01
CA LYS A 542 11.70 -4.51 -29.23
C LYS A 542 10.46 -5.35 -29.02
N PHE A 543 10.32 -6.00 -27.87
CA PHE A 543 9.22 -6.91 -27.54
C PHE A 543 8.41 -6.39 -26.36
N THR A 544 7.09 -6.63 -26.38
CA THR A 544 6.22 -6.33 -25.23
C THR A 544 6.39 -7.47 -24.23
N GLY A 545 7.20 -7.25 -23.19
CA GLY A 545 7.57 -8.29 -22.24
C GLY A 545 8.42 -9.38 -22.87
N SER A 546 9.74 -9.22 -22.81
CA SER A 546 10.65 -10.36 -22.92
C SER A 546 11.04 -10.88 -21.54
N LEU A 547 11.12 -12.20 -21.43
CA LEU A 547 11.83 -12.85 -20.33
C LEU A 547 13.33 -12.66 -20.55
N ASP A 548 13.94 -11.77 -19.77
CA ASP A 548 15.34 -11.40 -19.91
C ASP A 548 16.21 -12.19 -18.91
N LEU A 549 17.01 -13.10 -19.44
CA LEU A 549 17.83 -14.02 -18.66
C LEU A 549 19.30 -13.66 -18.84
N HIS A 550 19.94 -13.25 -17.75
CA HIS A 550 21.35 -12.93 -17.72
C HIS A 550 22.11 -13.96 -16.88
N SER A 551 22.82 -14.86 -17.56
CA SER A 551 23.58 -15.94 -16.93
C SER A 551 24.96 -15.45 -16.46
N GLN A 552 25.24 -15.64 -15.18
CA GLN A 552 26.55 -15.29 -14.59
C GLN A 552 27.69 -16.22 -15.04
N THR A 553 27.35 -17.36 -15.64
CA THR A 553 28.33 -18.42 -15.97
C THR A 553 28.49 -18.67 -17.46
N ALA A 554 27.51 -18.30 -18.29
CA ALA A 554 27.58 -18.49 -19.73
C ALA A 554 28.53 -17.50 -20.41
N GLY A 555 29.17 -17.93 -21.49
CA GLY A 555 29.84 -17.06 -22.45
C GLY A 555 29.02 -16.89 -23.72
N HIS A 556 29.68 -16.68 -24.86
CA HIS A 556 29.02 -16.64 -26.17
C HIS A 556 28.65 -18.07 -26.66
N HIS A 557 27.66 -18.69 -26.03
CA HIS A 557 27.05 -19.98 -26.37
C HIS A 557 25.63 -20.09 -25.80
N LEU A 558 24.83 -21.05 -26.27
CA LEU A 558 23.55 -21.41 -25.65
C LEU A 558 23.75 -21.95 -24.21
N PRO A 559 22.75 -21.84 -23.32
CA PRO A 559 22.86 -22.33 -21.93
C PRO A 559 23.19 -23.83 -21.91
N TYR A 560 24.04 -24.24 -20.97
CA TYR A 560 24.23 -25.65 -20.67
C TYR A 560 23.19 -26.12 -19.66
N GLN A 561 23.00 -27.43 -19.53
CA GLN A 561 22.05 -28.00 -18.56
C GLN A 561 22.28 -27.53 -17.12
N ASN A 562 23.50 -27.14 -16.76
CA ASN A 562 23.86 -26.68 -15.42
C ASN A 562 23.87 -25.14 -15.26
N ASP A 563 23.37 -24.41 -16.25
CA ASP A 563 23.15 -22.97 -16.17
C ASP A 563 22.03 -22.66 -15.17
N GLU A 564 22.16 -21.57 -14.42
CA GLU A 564 21.19 -21.19 -13.37
C GLU A 564 19.79 -20.89 -13.94
N HIS A 565 19.71 -20.53 -15.22
CA HIS A 565 18.45 -20.22 -15.90
C HIS A 565 17.91 -21.36 -16.76
N PHE A 566 18.55 -22.54 -16.76
CA PHE A 566 18.19 -23.63 -17.69
C PHE A 566 16.73 -24.06 -17.56
N GLU A 567 16.23 -24.25 -16.34
CA GLU A 567 14.83 -24.63 -16.11
C GLU A 567 13.86 -23.51 -16.52
N SER A 568 14.15 -22.25 -16.20
CA SER A 568 13.35 -21.09 -16.64
C SER A 568 13.21 -21.02 -18.16
N ILE A 569 14.26 -21.42 -18.89
CA ILE A 569 14.25 -21.50 -20.35
C ILE A 569 13.34 -22.63 -20.84
N LEU A 570 13.37 -23.80 -20.18
CA LEU A 570 12.48 -24.92 -20.52
C LEU A 570 11.00 -24.55 -20.27
N THR A 571 10.72 -23.93 -19.12
CA THR A 571 9.39 -23.40 -18.77
C THR A 571 8.92 -22.39 -19.82
N PHE A 572 9.76 -21.42 -20.19
CA PHE A 572 9.40 -20.47 -21.24
C PHE A 572 9.09 -21.13 -22.58
N ILE A 573 9.80 -22.20 -22.95
CA ILE A 573 9.54 -22.90 -24.22
C ILE A 573 8.20 -23.64 -24.19
N ARG A 574 7.86 -24.28 -23.07
CA ARG A 574 6.63 -25.08 -22.90
C ARG A 574 5.41 -24.23 -22.65
N GLU A 575 5.49 -23.33 -21.67
CA GLU A 575 4.33 -22.70 -21.03
C GLU A 575 4.23 -21.23 -21.44
N GLY A 576 5.34 -20.50 -21.33
CA GLY A 576 5.47 -19.12 -21.81
C GLY A 576 6.04 -18.25 -20.71
N ILE A 577 5.67 -16.98 -20.69
CA ILE A 577 5.85 -16.19 -19.46
C ILE A 577 4.72 -16.63 -18.54
N GLU A 578 5.05 -17.35 -17.47
CA GLU A 578 4.07 -17.76 -16.46
C GLU A 578 3.34 -16.51 -15.93
N PRO A 579 2.00 -16.54 -15.78
CA PRO A 579 1.30 -15.47 -15.10
C PRO A 579 1.82 -15.40 -13.67
N TYR A 580 2.47 -14.30 -13.32
CA TYR A 580 2.88 -14.04 -11.95
C TYR A 580 1.67 -14.16 -11.00
N ASP A 581 1.79 -14.97 -9.95
CA ASP A 581 0.81 -15.00 -8.85
C ASP A 581 1.23 -13.99 -7.77
N PRO A 582 0.44 -12.94 -7.50
CA PRO A 582 0.73 -11.98 -6.44
C PRO A 582 0.98 -12.59 -5.05
N THR A 583 0.47 -13.80 -4.78
CA THR A 583 0.76 -14.50 -3.52
C THR A 583 2.22 -14.93 -3.38
N ASP A 584 2.98 -15.00 -4.48
CA ASP A 584 4.40 -15.38 -4.46
C ASP A 584 5.32 -14.24 -3.96
N SER A 585 4.82 -13.01 -3.84
CA SER A 585 5.62 -11.90 -3.27
C SER A 585 5.88 -12.03 -1.77
N TRP A 586 5.06 -12.80 -1.05
CA TRP A 586 5.05 -12.80 0.41
C TRP A 586 6.18 -13.63 1.01
N VAL A 587 6.72 -13.15 2.13
CA VAL A 587 7.75 -13.86 2.90
C VAL A 587 7.20 -14.26 4.27
N CYS A 588 7.88 -15.18 4.94
CA CYS A 588 7.44 -15.77 6.22
C CYS A 588 6.14 -16.60 6.15
N VAL A 589 5.77 -17.03 4.95
CA VAL A 589 4.57 -17.83 4.72
C VAL A 589 4.65 -19.16 5.50
N ASP A 590 3.55 -19.59 6.09
CA ASP A 590 3.39 -20.88 6.79
C ASP A 590 4.44 -21.11 7.90
N GLY A 591 4.71 -20.08 8.70
CA GLY A 591 5.62 -20.14 9.84
C GLY A 591 7.08 -20.38 9.48
N GLN A 592 7.45 -20.22 8.20
CA GLN A 592 8.84 -20.37 7.73
C GLN A 592 9.70 -19.11 7.97
N GLY A 593 9.16 -18.08 8.62
CA GLY A 593 9.91 -16.87 8.92
C GLY A 593 11.11 -17.12 9.84
N PRO A 594 12.20 -16.36 9.67
CA PRO A 594 13.38 -16.48 10.53
C PRO A 594 13.06 -16.04 11.96
N TRP A 595 13.84 -16.57 12.89
CA TRP A 595 13.85 -16.06 14.26
C TRP A 595 14.65 -14.76 14.31
N VAL A 596 13.99 -13.69 14.74
CA VAL A 596 14.55 -12.35 14.78
C VAL A 596 14.59 -11.81 16.21
N LYS A 597 15.42 -10.80 16.42
CA LYS A 597 15.65 -10.19 17.71
C LYS A 597 15.36 -8.69 17.69
N ASP A 598 14.69 -8.24 18.75
CA ASP A 598 14.65 -6.84 19.11
C ASP A 598 15.89 -6.49 19.95
N PHE A 599 16.77 -5.64 19.42
CA PHE A 599 18.02 -5.25 20.07
C PHE A 599 17.87 -4.21 21.18
N ASN A 600 16.65 -3.81 21.51
CA ASN A 600 16.41 -2.88 22.62
C ASN A 600 17.06 -3.39 23.93
N GLY A 601 17.90 -2.57 24.55
CA GLY A 601 18.61 -2.87 25.81
C GLY A 601 19.91 -3.67 25.68
N ASP A 602 20.30 -4.09 24.48
CA ASP A 602 21.55 -4.81 24.21
C ASP A 602 22.74 -3.86 24.04
N GLY A 603 23.10 -3.18 25.12
CA GLY A 603 24.22 -2.23 25.13
C GLY A 603 23.87 -0.83 24.63
N ASN A 604 22.66 -0.63 24.13
CA ASN A 604 22.08 0.69 23.89
C ASN A 604 21.34 1.23 25.13
N SER A 605 20.88 2.49 25.07
CA SER A 605 20.20 3.18 26.18
C SER A 605 18.69 2.91 26.27
N TYR A 606 18.14 2.08 25.37
CA TYR A 606 16.71 1.79 25.36
C TYR A 606 16.34 0.74 26.41
N THR A 607 15.05 0.70 26.75
CA THR A 607 14.52 -0.29 27.70
C THR A 607 14.47 -1.65 27.00
N SER A 608 14.93 -2.71 27.66
CA SER A 608 14.87 -4.06 27.11
C SER A 608 13.43 -4.51 26.87
N ASN A 609 13.19 -5.10 25.70
CA ASN A 609 11.94 -5.78 25.39
C ASN A 609 11.90 -7.16 26.09
N THR A 610 10.73 -7.59 26.55
CA THR A 610 10.50 -8.90 27.18
C THR A 610 9.30 -9.66 26.61
N ASN A 611 8.71 -9.19 25.51
CA ASN A 611 7.48 -9.77 24.94
C ASN A 611 7.76 -11.04 24.11
N GLY A 612 8.98 -11.23 23.62
CA GLY A 612 9.37 -12.41 22.86
C GLY A 612 9.82 -13.59 23.73
N VAL A 613 10.07 -14.74 23.11
CA VAL A 613 10.48 -15.97 23.81
C VAL A 613 11.92 -15.86 24.32
N SER A 614 12.19 -16.43 25.51
CA SER A 614 13.50 -16.31 26.17
C SER A 614 14.63 -17.06 25.45
N SER A 615 14.29 -18.03 24.60
CA SER A 615 15.23 -18.83 23.83
C SER A 615 14.58 -19.37 22.57
N ALA A 616 15.05 -18.91 21.42
CA ALA A 616 14.80 -19.49 20.11
C ALA A 616 16.13 -20.05 19.53
N GLY A 617 16.19 -20.37 18.24
CA GLY A 617 17.40 -20.92 17.61
C GLY A 617 18.65 -20.02 17.69
N GLY A 618 18.48 -18.70 17.82
CA GLY A 618 19.57 -17.72 17.85
C GLY A 618 20.51 -17.84 19.06
N SER A 619 21.82 -17.77 18.82
CA SER A 619 22.87 -18.17 19.78
C SER A 619 23.18 -17.16 20.90
N GLY A 620 22.17 -16.75 21.67
CA GLY A 620 22.31 -15.77 22.76
C GLY A 620 21.33 -15.98 23.91
N SER A 621 20.56 -14.94 24.21
CA SER A 621 19.40 -14.95 25.10
C SER A 621 18.34 -14.02 24.52
N GLY A 622 17.06 -14.34 24.72
CA GLY A 622 15.95 -13.57 24.20
C GLY A 622 15.74 -12.19 24.85
N PRO A 623 14.72 -11.44 24.38
CA PRO A 623 13.60 -11.89 23.55
C PRO A 623 14.01 -12.33 22.14
N TRP A 624 13.24 -13.27 21.60
CA TRP A 624 13.24 -13.66 20.19
C TRP A 624 11.78 -13.68 19.70
N PHE A 625 11.58 -13.35 18.44
CA PHE A 625 10.29 -13.37 17.75
C PHE A 625 10.42 -14.16 16.46
N GLN A 626 9.31 -14.68 15.95
CA GLN A 626 9.29 -15.33 14.65
C GLN A 626 8.34 -14.57 13.74
N CYS A 627 8.79 -14.24 12.53
CA CYS A 627 7.94 -13.62 11.52
C CYS A 627 6.92 -14.66 11.00
N GLU A 628 5.66 -14.27 10.88
CA GLU A 628 4.60 -15.16 10.42
C GLU A 628 3.60 -14.42 9.52
N VAL A 629 3.34 -15.01 8.37
CA VAL A 629 2.38 -14.55 7.37
C VAL A 629 1.59 -15.75 6.85
N SER A 630 0.30 -15.56 6.60
CA SER A 630 -0.57 -16.47 5.86
C SER A 630 -1.30 -15.66 4.80
N VAL A 631 -1.38 -16.19 3.58
CA VAL A 631 -2.04 -15.52 2.46
C VAL A 631 -3.03 -16.48 1.82
N THR A 632 -4.28 -16.06 1.70
CA THR A 632 -5.30 -16.79 0.97
C THR A 632 -5.97 -15.87 -0.03
N VAL A 633 -6.40 -16.41 -1.18
CA VAL A 633 -7.15 -15.63 -2.18
C VAL A 633 -8.63 -15.91 -2.01
N GLN A 634 -9.41 -14.87 -1.72
CA GLN A 634 -10.86 -14.97 -1.58
C GLN A 634 -11.53 -13.77 -2.25
N ASN A 635 -12.55 -14.01 -3.07
CA ASN A 635 -13.32 -12.97 -3.77
C ASN A 635 -12.51 -11.98 -4.64
N GLY A 636 -11.34 -12.39 -5.14
CA GLY A 636 -10.47 -11.52 -5.95
C GLY A 636 -9.55 -10.63 -5.12
N GLU A 637 -9.41 -10.90 -3.82
CA GLU A 637 -8.51 -10.21 -2.91
C GLU A 637 -7.56 -11.21 -2.26
N MET A 638 -6.32 -10.79 -1.99
CA MET A 638 -5.46 -11.45 -1.03
C MET A 638 -5.94 -11.08 0.37
N VAL A 639 -6.33 -12.09 1.15
CA VAL A 639 -6.58 -12.00 2.59
C VAL A 639 -5.30 -12.43 3.27
N VAL A 640 -4.64 -11.46 3.89
CA VAL A 640 -3.32 -11.64 4.50
C VAL A 640 -3.47 -11.55 6.01
N GLU A 641 -3.00 -12.57 6.70
CA GLU A 641 -2.92 -12.64 8.15
C GLU A 641 -1.45 -12.58 8.57
N SER A 642 -1.10 -11.72 9.53
CA SER A 642 0.28 -11.60 10.02
C SER A 642 0.35 -11.25 11.49
N ASN A 643 1.43 -11.66 12.15
CA ASN A 643 1.74 -11.28 13.53
C ASN A 643 2.51 -9.95 13.66
N GLY A 644 2.78 -9.25 12.55
CA GLY A 644 3.38 -7.92 12.55
C GLY A 644 4.86 -7.85 12.94
N ILE A 645 5.56 -8.98 12.93
CA ILE A 645 7.00 -9.06 13.23
C ILE A 645 7.80 -9.11 11.92
N PRO A 646 8.86 -8.30 11.74
CA PRO A 646 9.66 -8.34 10.52
C PRO A 646 10.44 -9.65 10.38
N ASN A 647 10.79 -10.00 9.14
CA ASN A 647 11.68 -11.11 8.80
C ASN A 647 13.17 -10.82 9.05
N HIS A 648 13.48 -9.71 9.72
CA HIS A 648 14.84 -9.29 9.99
C HIS A 648 14.95 -8.75 11.42
N ASP A 649 16.17 -8.76 11.97
CA ASP A 649 16.43 -8.17 13.28
C ASP A 649 16.08 -6.68 13.29
N PHE A 650 15.63 -6.15 14.42
CA PHE A 650 15.09 -4.79 14.49
C PHE A 650 15.38 -4.09 15.82
N LEU A 651 15.08 -2.80 15.86
CA LEU A 651 15.21 -1.96 17.05
C LEU A 651 13.89 -1.24 17.32
N SER A 652 13.24 -1.54 18.46
CA SER A 652 11.97 -0.91 18.87
C SER A 652 12.10 0.57 19.27
N THR A 653 13.31 1.02 19.59
CA THR A 653 13.66 2.38 20.03
C THR A 653 12.87 2.88 21.25
N ARG A 654 12.36 4.12 21.25
CA ARG A 654 11.70 4.79 22.37
C ARG A 654 10.33 4.23 22.70
N GLY A 655 9.57 3.74 21.72
CA GLY A 655 8.25 3.14 21.95
C GLY A 655 8.38 1.67 22.36
N CYS A 656 9.24 1.36 23.34
CA CYS A 656 9.35 0.01 23.86
C CYS A 656 7.99 -0.43 24.42
N CYS A 657 7.55 -1.66 24.15
CA CYS A 657 8.31 -2.79 23.64
C CYS A 657 7.45 -3.50 22.59
N ALA A 658 8.02 -3.81 21.41
CA ALA A 658 7.28 -4.45 20.33
C ALA A 658 6.58 -5.72 20.82
N PRO A 659 5.24 -5.81 20.74
CA PRO A 659 4.50 -7.05 20.87
C PRO A 659 4.25 -7.69 19.50
N GLU A 660 4.03 -9.01 19.48
CA GLU A 660 3.32 -9.67 18.38
C GLU A 660 1.87 -9.16 18.33
N LYS A 661 1.34 -9.03 17.11
CA LYS A 661 0.05 -8.40 16.84
C LYS A 661 -0.59 -9.02 15.61
N ASP A 662 -1.74 -9.66 15.82
CA ASP A 662 -2.49 -10.25 14.72
C ASP A 662 -3.17 -9.14 13.89
N PHE A 663 -2.82 -9.11 12.61
CA PHE A 663 -3.38 -8.21 11.60
C PHE A 663 -4.05 -9.05 10.52
N THR A 664 -5.22 -8.60 10.08
CA THR A 664 -5.86 -9.08 8.85
C THR A 664 -6.03 -7.92 7.89
N VAL A 665 -5.51 -8.07 6.68
CA VAL A 665 -5.53 -7.05 5.62
C VAL A 665 -6.03 -7.66 4.33
N TYR A 666 -6.70 -6.82 3.54
CA TYR A 666 -7.33 -7.19 2.27
C TYR A 666 -6.70 -6.37 1.16
N ILE A 667 -6.11 -7.05 0.17
CA ILE A 667 -5.45 -6.42 -0.97
C ILE A 667 -6.13 -6.90 -2.25
N THR A 668 -6.74 -5.99 -3.01
CA THR A 668 -7.36 -6.34 -4.29
C THR A 668 -6.32 -6.81 -5.31
N LEU A 669 -6.60 -7.92 -6.00
CA LEU A 669 -5.78 -8.43 -7.10
C LEU A 669 -6.02 -7.69 -8.42
N THR A 670 -7.07 -6.87 -8.48
CA THR A 670 -7.44 -6.07 -9.64
C THR A 670 -7.56 -4.60 -9.26
N PRO A 671 -6.43 -3.90 -9.01
CA PRO A 671 -6.45 -2.50 -8.65
C PRO A 671 -7.06 -1.65 -9.79
N GLU A 672 -7.92 -0.70 -9.43
CA GLU A 672 -8.56 0.23 -10.37
C GLU A 672 -8.10 1.66 -10.08
N ASN A 673 -7.62 2.37 -11.10
CA ASN A 673 -7.25 3.78 -10.97
C ASN A 673 -8.46 4.61 -10.50
N ASP A 674 -8.23 5.48 -9.53
CA ASP A 674 -9.24 6.44 -9.11
C ASP A 674 -9.40 7.55 -10.16
N THR A 675 -10.53 7.52 -10.87
CA THR A 675 -10.83 8.48 -11.93
C THR A 675 -11.87 9.53 -11.50
N VAL A 676 -12.33 9.49 -10.25
CA VAL A 676 -13.50 10.26 -9.79
C VAL A 676 -13.08 11.64 -9.32
N GLY A 677 -12.04 11.70 -8.48
CA GLY A 677 -11.44 12.94 -7.99
C GLY A 677 -12.40 13.93 -7.32
N GLY A 678 -11.90 15.15 -7.11
CA GLY A 678 -12.52 16.12 -6.21
C GLY A 678 -12.27 15.82 -4.73
N HIS A 679 -11.32 14.92 -4.44
CA HIS A 679 -10.91 14.52 -3.09
C HIS A 679 -10.40 15.69 -2.26
N THR A 680 -10.40 15.49 -0.95
CA THR A 680 -9.84 16.48 -0.04
C THR A 680 -8.35 16.65 -0.33
N THR A 681 -7.82 17.86 -0.22
CA THR A 681 -6.41 18.15 -0.45
C THR A 681 -5.65 18.43 0.84
N THR A 682 -6.30 18.19 1.99
CA THR A 682 -5.81 18.62 3.30
C THR A 682 -4.41 18.04 3.59
N ASN A 683 -4.19 16.78 3.19
CA ASN A 683 -2.99 16.02 3.60
C ASN A 683 -2.09 15.67 2.40
N CYS A 684 -2.54 15.95 1.18
CA CYS A 684 -1.80 15.71 -0.07
C CYS A 684 -2.02 16.84 -1.08
N PRO A 685 -1.61 18.09 -0.77
CA PRO A 685 -1.87 19.24 -1.62
C PRO A 685 -1.33 19.08 -3.05
N ALA A 686 -0.25 18.30 -3.23
CA ALA A 686 0.34 17.97 -4.54
C ALA A 686 -0.63 17.23 -5.48
N SER A 687 -1.49 16.36 -4.94
CA SER A 687 -2.55 15.65 -5.68
C SER A 687 -3.60 16.62 -6.24
N ALA A 688 -3.79 17.79 -5.61
CA ALA A 688 -4.81 18.76 -6.00
C ALA A 688 -6.23 18.16 -6.14
N GLY A 689 -6.51 17.13 -5.34
CA GLY A 689 -7.80 16.43 -5.27
C GLY A 689 -8.02 15.45 -6.41
N ARG A 690 -6.97 15.07 -7.15
CA ARG A 690 -7.04 14.03 -8.18
C ARG A 690 -7.22 12.65 -7.55
N TRP A 691 -6.49 12.41 -6.47
CA TRP A 691 -6.31 11.13 -5.79
C TRP A 691 -6.73 11.24 -4.32
N GLU A 692 -7.20 10.14 -3.74
CA GLU A 692 -7.45 10.03 -2.31
C GLU A 692 -6.14 10.19 -1.53
N CYS A 693 -6.10 11.10 -0.55
CA CYS A 693 -4.90 11.26 0.27
C CYS A 693 -4.72 10.05 1.19
N ALA A 694 -3.47 9.64 1.42
CA ALA A 694 -3.16 8.71 2.48
C ALA A 694 -3.63 9.29 3.84
N PRO A 695 -4.14 8.45 4.76
CA PRO A 695 -4.47 8.91 6.10
C PRO A 695 -3.24 9.51 6.78
N GLU A 696 -3.45 10.58 7.56
CA GLU A 696 -2.37 11.22 8.33
C GLU A 696 -1.69 10.23 9.27
N ARG A 697 -2.46 9.32 9.88
CA ARG A 697 -2.00 8.35 10.88
C ARG A 697 -2.48 6.94 10.58
N GLY A 698 -1.64 5.97 10.94
CA GLY A 698 -1.93 4.56 10.80
C GLY A 698 -1.33 3.96 9.53
N ALA A 699 -1.67 2.70 9.27
CA ALA A 699 -1.16 1.98 8.12
C ALA A 699 -1.74 2.52 6.81
N VAL A 700 -0.89 2.56 5.78
CA VAL A 700 -1.26 2.90 4.40
C VAL A 700 -0.99 1.74 3.43
N ALA A 701 -0.19 0.79 3.89
CA ALA A 701 0.24 -0.37 3.15
C ALA A 701 0.71 -1.44 4.14
N ILE A 702 1.04 -2.61 3.63
CA ILE A 702 1.68 -3.67 4.38
C ILE A 702 2.92 -4.18 3.63
N GLY A 703 4.00 -4.42 4.36
CA GLY A 703 5.18 -5.07 3.80
C GLY A 703 4.89 -6.53 3.47
N VAL A 704 5.63 -7.10 2.51
CA VAL A 704 5.50 -8.52 2.14
C VAL A 704 5.88 -9.50 3.27
N ASN A 705 6.51 -9.01 4.33
CA ASN A 705 6.77 -9.73 5.58
C ASN A 705 5.66 -9.56 6.63
N GLY A 706 4.56 -8.90 6.28
CA GLY A 706 3.41 -8.69 7.16
C GLY A 706 3.54 -7.53 8.15
N VAL A 707 4.62 -6.75 8.08
CA VAL A 707 4.79 -5.55 8.92
C VAL A 707 4.01 -4.36 8.33
N PRO A 708 3.21 -3.63 9.12
CA PRO A 708 2.53 -2.43 8.65
C PRO A 708 3.49 -1.35 8.14
N ILE A 709 3.11 -0.68 7.05
CA ILE A 709 3.76 0.52 6.55
C ILE A 709 2.89 1.70 6.92
N PHE A 710 3.42 2.62 7.73
CA PHE A 710 2.65 3.74 8.25
C PHE A 710 2.76 4.97 7.36
N GLY A 711 1.69 5.76 7.39
CA GLY A 711 1.63 7.08 6.80
C GLY A 711 2.49 8.09 7.58
N PRO A 712 2.36 9.38 7.22
CA PRO A 712 3.38 10.36 7.57
C PRO A 712 3.47 10.79 9.03
N GLU A 713 2.39 10.61 9.80
CA GLU A 713 2.39 10.87 11.24
C GLU A 713 2.27 9.58 12.06
N GLU A 714 3.17 9.43 13.03
CA GLU A 714 3.02 8.46 14.11
C GLU A 714 2.10 8.98 15.24
N GLY A 715 2.02 10.31 15.39
CA GLY A 715 1.23 10.98 16.41
C GLY A 715 1.11 12.48 16.16
N PRO A 716 0.32 13.22 16.96
CA PRO A 716 0.07 14.65 16.74
C PRO A 716 1.33 15.50 16.58
N GLY A 717 1.64 15.85 15.33
CA GLY A 717 2.76 16.70 14.96
C GLY A 717 4.13 16.01 14.95
N GLY A 718 4.21 14.68 14.91
CA GLY A 718 5.48 13.95 14.83
C GLY A 718 5.76 13.43 13.41
N ASP A 719 6.68 14.06 12.70
CA ASP A 719 7.32 13.49 11.51
C ASP A 719 8.51 12.63 11.97
N ALA A 720 8.33 11.31 11.95
CA ALA A 720 9.30 10.35 12.44
C ALA A 720 10.62 10.39 11.66
N VAL A 721 10.55 10.60 10.35
CA VAL A 721 11.66 10.42 9.41
C VAL A 721 12.47 11.69 9.31
N ALA A 722 11.83 12.86 9.14
CA ALA A 722 12.55 14.11 8.97
C ALA A 722 13.25 14.58 10.25
N LEU A 723 12.76 14.15 11.42
CA LEU A 723 13.50 14.27 12.69
C LEU A 723 14.79 13.45 12.67
N HIS A 724 14.74 12.20 12.21
CA HIS A 724 15.91 11.30 12.17
C HIS A 724 17.05 11.89 11.32
N PHE A 725 16.72 12.48 10.16
CA PHE A 725 17.69 13.14 9.29
C PHE A 725 18.12 14.54 9.75
N SER A 726 17.68 15.00 10.92
CA SER A 726 18.04 16.30 11.49
C SER A 726 17.68 17.48 10.56
N TYR A 727 16.65 17.32 9.73
CA TYR A 727 16.20 18.39 8.83
C TYR A 727 15.35 19.43 9.55
N PHE A 728 14.66 19.01 10.61
CA PHE A 728 13.80 19.86 11.44
C PHE A 728 14.10 19.63 12.93
N ASN A 729 13.74 20.61 13.75
CA ASN A 729 13.87 20.48 15.20
C ASN A 729 12.49 20.15 15.80
N GLU A 730 12.19 18.86 15.93
CA GLU A 730 10.93 18.36 16.48
C GLU A 730 11.04 18.20 18.01
N ASP A 731 10.33 19.06 18.77
CA ASP A 731 10.34 19.09 20.23
C ASP A 731 9.00 18.73 20.88
N ARG A 732 7.97 18.45 20.07
CA ARG A 732 6.60 18.14 20.48
C ARG A 732 6.48 16.64 20.76
N GLN A 733 6.89 15.79 19.81
CA GLN A 733 6.87 14.32 19.89
C GLN A 733 8.19 13.72 19.38
N PRO A 734 9.17 13.38 20.25
CA PRO A 734 10.46 12.83 19.82
C PRO A 734 10.34 11.36 19.43
N ILE A 735 10.62 11.05 18.16
CA ILE A 735 10.64 9.71 17.58
C ILE A 735 12.08 9.35 17.20
N ASP A 736 12.50 8.13 17.48
CA ASP A 736 13.79 7.59 17.03
C ASP A 736 13.49 6.41 16.12
N LEU A 737 13.98 6.43 14.88
CA LEU A 737 13.91 5.28 13.97
C LEU A 737 15.06 4.31 14.23
N GLY A 738 14.74 3.02 14.13
CA GLY A 738 15.67 1.90 14.19
C GLY A 738 16.18 1.52 12.81
N TRP A 739 16.58 0.25 12.67
CA TRP A 739 16.95 -0.31 11.38
C TRP A 739 15.76 -0.33 10.42
N CYS A 740 16.06 -0.22 9.11
CA CYS A 740 15.07 -0.09 8.06
C CYS A 740 14.10 1.06 8.26
N ALA A 741 14.54 2.13 8.94
CA ALA A 741 13.69 3.27 9.27
C ALA A 741 12.33 2.90 9.91
N GLY A 742 12.29 1.80 10.69
CA GLY A 742 11.13 1.33 11.42
C GLY A 742 11.27 1.51 12.93
N HIS A 743 10.17 1.48 13.68
CA HIS A 743 10.21 1.42 15.14
C HIS A 743 8.96 0.74 15.72
N SER A 744 8.92 0.59 17.05
CA SER A 744 7.72 0.12 17.77
C SER A 744 7.00 1.30 18.42
N ALA A 745 5.67 1.32 18.37
CA ALA A 745 4.81 2.30 19.05
C ALA A 745 4.13 1.73 20.31
N GLY A 746 4.81 0.85 21.03
CA GLY A 746 4.29 0.15 22.20
C GLY A 746 3.10 -0.73 21.83
N SER A 747 1.90 -0.38 22.28
CA SER A 747 0.65 -1.05 21.89
C SER A 747 0.26 -0.85 20.41
N GLY A 748 1.04 -0.10 19.63
CA GLY A 748 0.89 0.02 18.19
C GLY A 748 1.47 -1.15 17.39
N GLY A 749 2.45 -1.89 17.92
CA GLY A 749 3.25 -2.86 17.14
C GLY A 749 4.50 -2.20 16.51
N TYR A 750 5.29 -3.00 15.79
CA TYR A 750 6.40 -2.53 14.95
C TYR A 750 5.88 -2.17 13.54
N HIS A 751 6.52 -1.22 12.86
CA HIS A 751 6.15 -0.74 11.52
C HIS A 751 7.36 -0.21 10.74
N TYR A 752 7.17 0.06 9.44
CA TYR A 752 8.07 0.88 8.61
C TYR A 752 7.49 2.27 8.36
N HIS A 753 8.36 3.27 8.14
CA HIS A 753 7.97 4.62 7.66
C HIS A 753 8.59 4.99 6.30
N TYR A 754 9.86 4.63 6.08
CA TYR A 754 10.63 5.16 4.94
C TYR A 754 11.33 4.08 4.12
N ASP A 755 11.85 3.04 4.76
CA ASP A 755 12.66 2.01 4.11
C ASP A 755 12.09 0.62 4.37
N ALA A 756 11.92 -0.16 3.31
CA ALA A 756 11.61 -1.59 3.39
C ALA A 756 12.51 -2.42 2.46
N ASN A 757 13.57 -1.82 1.90
CA ASN A 757 14.51 -2.53 1.03
C ASN A 757 15.24 -3.65 1.79
N CYS A 758 15.38 -3.49 3.11
CA CYS A 758 16.03 -4.45 3.98
C CYS A 758 15.33 -5.80 4.12
N ILE A 759 14.06 -5.91 3.72
CA ILE A 759 13.31 -7.19 3.73
C ILE A 759 14.07 -8.27 2.98
N TYR A 760 14.79 -7.88 1.92
CA TYR A 760 15.56 -8.80 1.06
C TYR A 760 17.07 -8.74 1.30
N TRP A 761 17.53 -7.98 2.30
CA TRP A 761 18.92 -7.97 2.67
C TRP A 761 19.21 -9.13 3.63
N VAL A 762 20.18 -9.96 3.28
CA VAL A 762 20.62 -11.10 4.08
C VAL A 762 22.05 -10.84 4.53
N PRO A 763 22.34 -10.83 5.85
CA PRO A 763 23.69 -10.60 6.35
C PRO A 763 24.65 -11.73 5.96
N ASP A 764 25.88 -11.37 5.58
CA ASP A 764 26.94 -12.35 5.36
C ASP A 764 27.39 -13.00 6.68
N SER A 765 28.17 -14.08 6.59
CA SER A 765 28.69 -14.79 7.76
C SER A 765 29.48 -13.88 8.72
N GLY A 766 28.86 -13.49 9.82
CA GLY A 766 29.46 -12.67 10.88
C GLY A 766 29.04 -11.20 10.84
N GLU A 767 28.14 -10.84 9.93
CA GLU A 767 27.41 -9.57 9.90
C GLU A 767 26.04 -9.75 10.58
N ASP A 768 25.45 -8.64 11.00
CA ASP A 768 24.07 -8.56 11.48
C ASP A 768 23.41 -7.25 11.03
N MET A 769 22.18 -6.97 11.44
CA MET A 769 21.46 -5.77 10.99
C MET A 769 22.13 -4.44 11.39
N GLU A 770 23.12 -4.42 12.29
CA GLU A 770 23.97 -3.24 12.51
C GLU A 770 24.80 -2.86 11.28
N ASP A 771 25.09 -3.82 10.39
CA ASP A 771 25.89 -3.64 9.19
C ASP A 771 25.07 -3.25 7.95
N TYR A 772 23.73 -3.29 8.03
CA TYR A 772 22.86 -2.95 6.91
C TYR A 772 23.01 -1.47 6.49
N ASP A 773 23.21 -1.27 5.19
CA ASP A 773 23.26 0.03 4.52
C ASP A 773 22.62 -0.09 3.14
N LEU A 774 21.97 0.98 2.67
CA LEU A 774 21.27 0.97 1.38
C LEU A 774 22.20 0.66 0.19
N SER A 775 23.49 0.97 0.29
CA SER A 775 24.50 0.63 -0.75
C SER A 775 24.74 -0.88 -0.90
N LEU A 776 24.27 -1.70 0.04
CA LEU A 776 24.35 -3.16 -0.03
C LEU A 776 23.18 -3.78 -0.79
N ILE A 777 22.16 -2.99 -1.17
CA ILE A 777 21.08 -3.46 -2.03
C ILE A 777 21.61 -3.62 -3.47
N PRO A 778 21.45 -4.78 -4.11
CA PRO A 778 21.92 -5.01 -5.47
C PRO A 778 21.27 -4.02 -6.46
N GLY A 779 22.11 -3.31 -7.21
CA GLY A 779 21.67 -2.34 -8.22
C GLY A 779 21.78 -2.82 -9.66
N ASP A 780 22.03 -4.12 -9.86
CA ASP A 780 22.15 -4.80 -11.15
C ASP A 780 20.86 -5.52 -11.58
N SER A 781 19.83 -5.51 -10.74
CA SER A 781 18.51 -6.08 -11.02
C SER A 781 17.37 -5.14 -10.59
N HIS A 782 16.17 -5.36 -11.14
CA HIS A 782 14.97 -4.67 -10.68
C HIS A 782 14.70 -5.08 -9.24
N SER A 783 14.36 -4.13 -8.37
CA SER A 783 14.02 -4.45 -7.00
C SER A 783 12.78 -5.34 -6.93
N PRO A 784 12.67 -6.26 -5.97
CA PRO A 784 11.45 -7.02 -5.71
C PRO A 784 10.35 -6.14 -5.10
N ILE A 785 9.14 -6.67 -5.05
CA ILE A 785 7.99 -6.08 -4.33
C ILE A 785 8.29 -6.12 -2.83
N VAL A 786 8.38 -4.97 -2.16
CA VAL A 786 8.61 -4.86 -0.71
C VAL A 786 7.30 -4.72 0.07
N GLY A 787 6.18 -4.41 -0.59
CA GLY A 787 4.87 -4.32 0.04
C GLY A 787 3.73 -4.10 -0.93
N TRP A 788 2.52 -4.05 -0.40
CA TRP A 788 1.28 -3.80 -1.13
C TRP A 788 0.52 -2.64 -0.49
N ALA A 789 0.13 -1.66 -1.31
CA ALA A 789 -0.72 -0.56 -0.85
C ALA A 789 -2.19 -1.01 -0.77
N PHE A 790 -2.98 -0.36 0.07
CA PHE A 790 -4.40 -0.71 0.27
C PHE A 790 -5.31 -0.40 -0.92
N ASP A 791 -4.79 0.24 -1.97
CA ASP A 791 -5.45 0.39 -3.27
C ASP A 791 -5.13 -0.76 -4.26
N GLY A 792 -4.33 -1.74 -3.82
CA GLY A 792 -3.97 -2.95 -4.57
C GLY A 792 -2.73 -2.81 -5.45
N TYR A 793 -2.11 -1.64 -5.54
CA TYR A 793 -0.87 -1.49 -6.32
C TYR A 793 0.37 -1.94 -5.53
N PRO A 794 1.35 -2.59 -6.20
CA PRO A 794 2.57 -3.05 -5.55
C PRO A 794 3.51 -1.88 -5.22
N ILE A 795 4.34 -2.10 -4.19
CA ILE A 795 5.41 -1.20 -3.76
C ILE A 795 6.73 -1.92 -4.01
N TYR A 796 7.59 -1.34 -4.84
CA TYR A 796 8.92 -1.90 -5.14
C TYR A 796 10.03 -1.22 -4.33
N GLY A 797 11.18 -1.89 -4.20
CA GLY A 797 12.41 -1.27 -3.72
C GLY A 797 12.98 -0.23 -4.69
N MET A 798 14.14 0.34 -4.37
CA MET A 798 14.64 1.57 -5.02
C MET A 798 15.16 1.43 -6.46
N TYR A 799 15.38 0.21 -6.98
CA TYR A 799 15.88 -0.01 -8.34
C TYR A 799 14.77 -0.44 -9.29
N GLY A 800 14.70 0.20 -10.47
CA GLY A 800 13.71 -0.12 -11.49
C GLY A 800 14.20 0.16 -12.90
N TYR A 801 13.39 -0.21 -13.90
CA TYR A 801 13.70 0.05 -15.30
C TYR A 801 13.68 1.55 -15.62
N ASP A 802 14.68 2.02 -16.37
CA ASP A 802 14.70 3.34 -16.97
C ASP A 802 13.67 3.44 -18.11
N SER A 803 13.00 4.59 -18.23
CA SER A 803 11.95 4.80 -19.22
C SER A 803 12.47 4.98 -20.66
N ASP A 804 13.75 5.33 -20.83
CA ASP A 804 14.34 5.66 -22.13
C ASP A 804 15.04 4.45 -22.76
N ASP A 805 15.87 3.71 -22.01
CA ASP A 805 16.63 2.56 -22.53
C ASP A 805 16.42 1.23 -21.77
N GLY A 806 15.47 1.16 -20.84
CA GLY A 806 15.08 -0.08 -20.14
C GLY A 806 16.15 -0.64 -19.20
N SER A 807 17.27 0.06 -19.02
CA SER A 807 18.33 -0.36 -18.11
C SER A 807 17.90 -0.27 -16.64
N ILE A 808 18.54 -1.06 -15.77
CA ILE A 808 18.33 -0.95 -14.31
C ILE A 808 19.03 0.30 -13.79
N ARG A 809 18.31 1.10 -13.01
CA ARG A 809 18.88 2.19 -12.24
C ARG A 809 18.09 2.48 -10.97
N ALA A 810 18.70 3.27 -10.10
CA ALA A 810 18.00 3.79 -8.94
C ALA A 810 16.92 4.81 -9.39
N VAL A 811 15.71 4.62 -8.88
CA VAL A 811 14.55 5.47 -9.11
C VAL A 811 14.54 6.56 -8.04
N THR A 812 14.19 7.79 -8.42
CA THR A 812 14.33 8.98 -7.56
C THR A 812 13.00 9.67 -7.34
N SER A 813 12.79 10.17 -6.13
CA SER A 813 11.59 10.93 -5.78
C SER A 813 11.61 12.34 -6.37
N SER A 814 10.43 12.84 -6.76
CA SER A 814 10.22 14.20 -7.27
C SER A 814 9.90 15.23 -6.19
N TYR A 815 10.12 14.90 -4.92
CA TYR A 815 9.92 15.82 -3.80
C TYR A 815 11.21 16.54 -3.41
N ALA A 816 11.06 17.81 -3.05
CA ALA A 816 12.14 18.63 -2.50
C ALA A 816 11.65 19.51 -1.34
N ILE A 817 12.56 19.83 -0.43
CA ILE A 817 12.29 20.73 0.69
C ILE A 817 12.55 22.18 0.27
N GLU A 818 11.57 23.07 0.45
CA GLU A 818 11.75 24.52 0.20
C GLU A 818 11.93 25.28 1.52
N ARG A 819 13.18 25.59 1.91
CA ARG A 819 13.43 26.52 3.02
C ARG A 819 13.30 27.96 2.54
N THR A 820 12.13 28.56 2.76
CA THR A 820 11.89 29.96 2.37
C THR A 820 12.77 30.98 3.12
N GLN A 821 13.26 30.62 4.32
CA GLN A 821 14.01 31.49 5.24
C GLN A 821 15.03 30.70 6.09
N GLU A 822 15.93 31.39 6.79
CA GLU A 822 16.75 30.84 7.88
C GLU A 822 15.88 30.50 9.09
N GLY A 823 15.67 29.21 9.37
CA GLY A 823 15.03 28.72 10.60
C GLY A 823 13.54 29.08 10.72
N GLY A 824 12.69 28.36 9.99
CA GLY A 824 11.24 28.53 10.06
C GLY A 824 10.49 27.47 9.24
N ASP A 825 10.27 26.33 9.89
CA ASP A 825 9.28 25.28 9.55
C ASP A 825 8.00 25.92 8.97
N GLN A 826 7.53 25.45 7.80
CA GLN A 826 6.35 26.01 7.12
C GLN A 826 5.04 25.33 7.53
N GLY A 827 5.09 24.09 8.00
CA GLY A 827 3.90 23.30 8.28
C GLY A 827 3.17 23.60 9.58
N TYR A 828 2.16 22.76 9.84
CA TYR A 828 2.13 22.12 11.16
C TYR A 828 3.01 20.86 11.14
N ASN A 829 2.89 20.06 10.08
CA ASN A 829 3.51 18.74 9.98
C ASN A 829 4.72 18.76 9.05
N GLY A 830 5.67 17.86 9.27
CA GLY A 830 6.90 17.79 8.47
C GLY A 830 6.63 17.52 6.99
N ILE A 831 5.49 16.92 6.64
CA ILE A 831 5.06 16.72 5.25
C ILE A 831 4.73 18.02 4.50
N ASP A 832 4.31 19.07 5.20
CA ASP A 832 3.97 20.37 4.60
C ASP A 832 5.21 21.07 4.03
N ASP A 833 6.41 20.70 4.51
CA ASP A 833 7.69 21.24 4.05
C ASP A 833 8.19 20.57 2.76
N TRP A 834 7.60 19.44 2.38
CA TRP A 834 7.91 18.71 1.15
C TRP A 834 7.04 19.16 -0.01
N ASN A 835 7.68 19.61 -1.07
CA ASN A 835 7.00 20.10 -2.27
C ASN A 835 7.28 19.16 -3.43
N TYR A 836 6.21 18.68 -4.05
CA TYR A 836 6.29 17.97 -5.32
C TYR A 836 6.75 18.94 -6.41
N VAL A 837 7.76 18.54 -7.17
CA VAL A 837 8.28 19.27 -8.32
C VAL A 837 8.25 18.34 -9.53
N ASP A 838 7.28 18.57 -10.41
CA ASP A 838 7.12 17.81 -11.65
C ASP A 838 8.43 17.74 -12.47
N GLY A 839 8.84 16.52 -12.82
CA GLY A 839 10.08 16.23 -13.55
C GLY A 839 11.38 16.45 -12.78
N LEU A 840 11.34 16.61 -11.45
CA LEU A 840 12.56 16.67 -10.62
C LEU A 840 13.23 15.30 -10.49
N GLY A 841 12.43 14.26 -10.24
CA GLY A 841 12.83 12.87 -10.22
C GLY A 841 11.94 12.06 -11.16
N ASP A 842 11.80 10.77 -10.85
CA ASP A 842 11.10 9.78 -11.67
C ASP A 842 9.66 9.53 -11.23
N LEU A 843 9.37 9.84 -9.95
CA LEU A 843 8.09 9.53 -9.32
C LEU A 843 7.11 10.69 -9.42
N ASP A 844 5.82 10.38 -9.42
CA ASP A 844 4.72 11.33 -9.48
C ASP A 844 4.34 11.90 -8.09
N GLU A 845 3.24 12.66 -8.02
CA GLU A 845 2.75 13.27 -6.78
C GLU A 845 2.22 12.28 -5.72
N CYS A 846 2.05 11.01 -6.05
CA CYS A 846 1.71 9.97 -5.08
C CYS A 846 2.95 9.15 -4.68
N ASN A 847 4.13 9.53 -5.16
CA ASN A 847 5.40 8.83 -5.00
C ASN A 847 5.40 7.45 -5.68
N GLY A 848 4.71 7.33 -6.82
CA GLY A 848 4.74 6.16 -7.67
C GLY A 848 5.01 6.50 -9.14
N ARG A 849 4.89 5.51 -10.01
CA ARG A 849 5.02 5.67 -11.46
C ARG A 849 4.29 4.55 -12.20
N PHE A 850 3.97 4.77 -13.47
CA PHE A 850 3.53 3.71 -14.38
C PHE A 850 4.70 3.23 -15.24
N GLY A 851 4.91 1.92 -15.31
CA GLY A 851 5.93 1.34 -16.19
C GLY A 851 5.98 -0.19 -16.07
N PRO A 852 6.70 -0.86 -16.98
CA PRO A 852 6.94 -2.31 -16.90
C PRO A 852 7.68 -2.67 -15.61
N THR A 853 7.41 -3.86 -15.10
CA THR A 853 8.13 -4.50 -13.99
C THR A 853 8.32 -5.99 -14.31
N PRO A 854 9.18 -6.74 -13.59
CA PRO A 854 9.37 -8.17 -13.85
C PRO A 854 8.06 -8.97 -13.81
N GLU A 855 7.20 -8.66 -12.85
CA GLU A 855 5.90 -9.32 -12.63
C GLU A 855 4.81 -8.81 -13.58
N TYR A 856 4.90 -7.55 -14.01
CA TYR A 856 3.95 -6.90 -14.91
C TYR A 856 4.66 -6.33 -16.15
N PRO A 857 5.05 -7.17 -17.12
CA PRO A 857 5.82 -6.73 -18.29
C PRO A 857 5.05 -5.76 -19.21
N GLU A 858 3.72 -5.79 -19.18
CA GLU A 858 2.87 -4.83 -19.91
C GLU A 858 2.75 -3.47 -19.21
N GLY A 859 3.27 -3.36 -17.99
CA GLY A 859 3.23 -2.17 -17.16
C GLY A 859 2.11 -2.17 -16.15
N ILE A 860 2.45 -1.70 -14.95
CA ILE A 860 1.50 -1.44 -13.87
C ILE A 860 1.88 -0.11 -13.22
N TYR A 861 0.89 0.59 -12.65
CA TYR A 861 1.20 1.63 -11.69
C TYR A 861 1.78 1.00 -10.43
N HIS A 862 2.86 1.55 -9.90
CA HIS A 862 3.51 1.03 -8.71
C HIS A 862 4.17 2.14 -7.90
N TYR A 863 4.21 1.96 -6.58
CA TYR A 863 4.95 2.85 -5.67
C TYR A 863 6.40 2.39 -5.53
N VAL A 864 7.27 3.28 -5.06
CA VAL A 864 8.69 2.97 -4.92
C VAL A 864 9.23 3.45 -3.57
N SER A 865 9.80 2.53 -2.80
CA SER A 865 10.57 2.81 -1.59
C SER A 865 11.97 3.27 -1.96
N THR A 866 12.12 4.56 -2.27
CA THR A 866 13.41 5.16 -2.63
C THR A 866 13.87 6.20 -1.62
N PRO A 867 15.13 6.08 -1.13
CA PRO A 867 15.71 7.09 -0.28
C PRO A 867 16.30 8.27 -1.06
N LEU A 868 16.25 8.24 -2.40
CA LEU A 868 16.93 9.18 -3.28
C LEU A 868 15.99 10.30 -3.73
N SER A 869 16.46 11.55 -3.64
CA SER A 869 15.79 12.70 -4.26
C SER A 869 16.34 12.94 -5.66
N GLY A 870 15.48 13.31 -6.61
CA GLY A 870 15.93 13.84 -7.91
C GLY A 870 16.64 15.19 -7.80
N SER A 871 16.55 15.86 -6.65
CA SER A 871 17.21 17.14 -6.39
C SER A 871 18.70 16.96 -6.05
N PRO A 872 19.63 17.59 -6.79
CA PRO A 872 21.05 17.61 -6.43
C PRO A 872 21.37 18.62 -5.30
N THR A 873 20.34 19.18 -4.65
CA THR A 873 20.49 20.29 -3.71
C THR A 873 20.96 19.79 -2.35
N LEU A 874 21.83 20.55 -1.68
CA LEU A 874 22.20 20.29 -0.29
C LEU A 874 21.23 21.00 0.66
N VAL A 875 20.88 20.32 1.75
CA VAL A 875 20.10 20.88 2.85
C VAL A 875 21.02 21.21 4.01
N THR A 876 20.71 22.25 4.77
CA THR A 876 21.45 22.57 6.00
C THR A 876 20.78 21.86 7.18
N ASP A 877 21.40 20.85 7.77
CA ASP A 877 20.82 20.15 8.94
C ASP A 877 20.70 21.08 10.18
N THR A 878 20.04 20.63 11.24
CA THR A 878 19.90 21.37 12.52
C THR A 878 21.23 21.58 13.24
N ASN A 879 22.27 20.84 12.87
CA ASN A 879 23.64 20.99 13.37
C ASN A 879 24.46 22.01 12.56
N GLY A 880 23.92 22.54 11.46
CA GLY A 880 24.55 23.51 10.57
C GLY A 880 25.46 22.91 9.49
N ASN A 881 25.43 21.60 9.27
CA ASN A 881 26.16 20.91 8.21
C ASN A 881 25.37 20.96 6.89
N GLN A 882 26.08 20.92 5.76
CA GLN A 882 25.44 20.68 4.46
C GLN A 882 25.40 19.17 4.21
N VAL A 883 24.21 18.63 3.96
CA VAL A 883 23.96 17.20 3.71
C VAL A 883 23.13 17.04 2.43
N GLY A 884 23.26 15.88 1.77
CA GLY A 884 22.46 15.54 0.59
C GLY A 884 20.96 15.53 0.90
N MET A 885 20.12 15.90 -0.06
CA MET A 885 18.66 15.81 0.06
C MET A 885 18.20 14.36 -0.04
N ILE A 886 17.43 13.90 0.96
CA ILE A 886 16.78 12.60 0.92
C ILE A 886 15.54 12.62 0.01
N GLY A 887 15.15 11.46 -0.51
CA GLY A 887 13.90 11.26 -1.23
C GLY A 887 12.67 11.53 -0.36
N PHE A 888 11.47 11.48 -0.94
CA PHE A 888 10.24 11.65 -0.17
C PHE A 888 10.23 10.68 1.02
N PRO A 889 10.05 11.16 2.26
CA PRO A 889 10.32 10.37 3.47
C PRO A 889 9.27 9.30 3.79
N TYR A 890 8.40 8.95 2.85
CA TYR A 890 7.32 7.99 3.03
C TYR A 890 7.09 7.18 1.75
N PHE A 891 6.39 6.05 1.86
CA PHE A 891 6.14 5.18 0.70
C PHE A 891 5.18 5.80 -0.31
N LEU A 892 4.10 6.44 0.16
CA LEU A 892 3.10 7.09 -0.69
C LEU A 892 2.45 8.28 0.02
N LEU A 893 2.03 9.28 -0.75
CA LEU A 893 1.29 10.46 -0.26
C LEU A 893 -0.23 10.35 -0.51
N CYS A 894 -0.59 9.64 -1.58
CA CYS A 894 -1.96 9.42 -2.02
C CYS A 894 -2.09 8.06 -2.70
N TYR A 895 -3.32 7.55 -2.73
CA TYR A 895 -3.67 6.34 -3.45
C TYR A 895 -4.01 6.66 -4.89
N HIS A 896 -3.27 6.08 -5.83
CA HIS A 896 -3.56 6.14 -7.26
C HIS A 896 -4.79 5.31 -7.62
N GLY A 897 -5.02 4.22 -6.87
CA GLY A 897 -6.22 3.39 -7.01
C GLY A 897 -7.32 3.74 -6.02
N VAL A 898 -8.44 3.02 -6.13
CA VAL A 898 -9.52 3.06 -5.13
C VAL A 898 -9.11 2.25 -3.91
N ALA A 899 -8.83 2.93 -2.79
CA ALA A 899 -8.46 2.27 -1.54
C ALA A 899 -9.70 1.93 -0.70
N ASP A 900 -9.76 0.71 -0.15
CA ASP A 900 -10.74 0.34 0.87
C ASP A 900 -10.10 0.41 2.25
N LEU A 901 -10.13 1.60 2.86
CA LEU A 901 -9.53 1.85 4.17
C LEU A 901 -10.41 1.36 5.34
N ASP A 902 -11.72 1.25 5.12
CA ASP A 902 -12.68 0.88 6.17
C ASP A 902 -12.63 -0.63 6.47
N SER A 903 -12.16 -1.45 5.51
CA SER A 903 -12.01 -2.90 5.70
C SER A 903 -10.68 -3.32 6.34
N GLN A 904 -9.71 -2.42 6.48
CA GLN A 904 -8.40 -2.76 7.02
C GLN A 904 -8.42 -2.82 8.55
N SER A 905 -8.04 -3.97 9.14
CA SER A 905 -8.03 -4.15 10.60
C SER A 905 -6.78 -3.62 11.32
N ILE A 906 -5.84 -2.99 10.59
CA ILE A 906 -4.64 -2.33 11.16
C ILE A 906 -4.98 -0.92 11.65
N GLY A 907 -5.96 -0.84 12.55
CA GLY A 907 -6.55 0.42 13.01
C GLY A 907 -5.55 1.38 13.66
N GLY A 908 -5.48 2.61 13.14
CA GLY A 908 -4.64 3.71 13.62
C GLY A 908 -4.67 3.89 15.14
N GLY A 909 -3.61 3.42 15.80
CA GLY A 909 -3.41 3.63 17.22
C GLY A 909 -3.23 5.12 17.48
N GLN A 910 -4.09 5.71 18.32
CA GLN A 910 -3.73 6.93 19.03
C GLN A 910 -2.47 6.63 19.84
N GLY A 911 -1.31 7.08 19.34
CA GLY A 911 -0.07 7.11 20.10
C GLY A 911 -0.35 7.77 21.46
N GLY A 912 -0.39 6.96 22.51
CA GLY A 912 -0.38 7.49 23.87
C GLY A 912 0.93 8.26 24.08
N PRO A 913 0.94 9.27 24.96
CA PRO A 913 2.14 10.05 25.21
C PRO A 913 3.29 9.10 25.60
N PRO A 914 4.50 9.24 25.03
CA PRO A 914 5.62 8.40 25.41
C PRO A 914 5.80 8.51 26.92
N GLY A 915 5.79 7.35 27.60
CA GLY A 915 6.00 7.28 29.04
C GLY A 915 7.23 8.10 29.41
N GLY A 916 7.05 9.06 30.32
CA GLY A 916 8.07 10.05 30.66
C GLY A 916 9.41 9.41 31.05
N GLY A 917 10.35 9.40 30.11
CA GLY A 917 11.76 9.16 30.37
C GLY A 917 12.36 10.33 31.15
N PRO A 918 13.44 10.11 31.93
CA PRO A 918 14.01 11.14 32.81
C PRO A 918 14.47 12.36 32.01
N PRO A 919 14.29 13.59 32.52
CA PRO A 919 14.77 14.78 31.85
C PRO A 919 16.29 14.84 31.93
N GLY A 920 16.93 14.84 30.76
CA GLY A 920 18.35 15.10 30.60
C GLY A 920 19.16 13.86 30.28
N GLN A 921 19.19 13.49 29.01
CA GLN A 921 20.35 12.81 28.44
C GLN A 921 20.71 13.52 27.15
N ASN A 922 21.91 14.09 27.12
CA ASN A 922 22.55 14.53 25.89
C ASN A 922 22.84 13.26 25.08
N GLY A 923 21.89 12.85 24.25
CA GLY A 923 21.97 11.64 23.45
C GLY A 923 23.12 11.74 22.46
N ILE A 924 24.00 10.74 22.50
CA ILE A 924 24.89 10.45 21.37
C ILE A 924 23.96 10.00 20.24
N GLN A 925 24.03 10.71 19.11
CA GLN A 925 23.30 10.41 17.88
C GLN A 925 23.86 9.09 17.31
N TYR A 926 23.14 7.99 17.49
CA TYR A 926 23.41 6.76 16.76
C TYR A 926 22.65 6.85 15.44
N GLY A 927 23.29 7.43 14.42
CA GLY A 927 22.77 7.39 13.06
C GLY A 927 23.01 5.99 12.50
N TYR A 928 21.94 5.23 12.30
CA TYR A 928 22.03 3.91 11.71
C TYR A 928 21.85 4.03 10.19
N GLY A 929 22.94 3.81 9.45
CA GLY A 929 23.00 3.16 8.13
C GLY A 929 22.19 3.62 6.90
N PHE A 930 21.25 4.58 6.96
CA PHE A 930 20.32 4.81 5.82
C PHE A 930 20.54 6.15 5.10
N MET A 931 21.79 6.61 5.00
CA MET A 931 22.09 7.89 4.35
C MET A 931 22.26 7.72 2.82
N PRO A 932 21.56 8.51 1.99
CA PRO A 932 21.74 8.49 0.53
C PRO A 932 23.18 8.77 0.09
N GLU A 933 23.97 9.46 0.93
CA GLU A 933 25.36 9.80 0.68
C GLU A 933 26.29 8.58 0.55
N ASN A 934 25.85 7.40 1.01
CA ASN A 934 26.60 6.15 0.92
C ASN A 934 26.34 5.39 -0.39
N ILE A 935 25.32 5.79 -1.16
CA ILE A 935 25.00 5.18 -2.46
C ILE A 935 25.86 5.87 -3.52
N ASP A 936 26.64 5.10 -4.29
CA ASP A 936 27.41 5.62 -5.43
C ASP A 936 26.48 5.93 -6.61
N TRP A 937 25.78 7.05 -6.49
CA TRP A 937 24.85 7.55 -7.49
C TRP A 937 25.13 9.04 -7.73
N ALA A 938 25.11 9.43 -9.00
CA ALA A 938 25.19 10.83 -9.38
C ALA A 938 23.79 11.30 -9.81
N PRO A 939 23.26 12.40 -9.23
CA PRO A 939 22.06 13.01 -9.78
C PRO A 939 22.31 13.29 -11.27
N PRO A 940 21.29 13.12 -12.14
CA PRO A 940 21.43 13.42 -13.54
C PRO A 940 22.06 14.81 -13.62
N ASN A 941 23.23 14.89 -14.25
CA ASN A 941 23.85 16.16 -14.56
C ASN A 941 22.82 16.87 -15.42
N VAL A 942 22.01 17.72 -14.82
CA VAL A 942 21.32 18.75 -15.56
C VAL A 942 22.46 19.65 -15.99
N GLY A 943 23.01 19.31 -17.16
CA GLY A 943 23.61 20.26 -18.07
C GLY A 943 22.53 21.29 -18.36
N ILE A 944 22.30 22.17 -17.39
CA ILE A 944 21.77 23.49 -17.66
C ILE A 944 22.94 24.17 -18.39
N GLU A 945 23.10 23.83 -19.67
CA GLU A 945 23.17 24.91 -20.63
C GLU A 945 21.96 25.78 -20.32
N PHE A 946 22.20 26.78 -19.48
CA PHE A 946 21.53 28.03 -19.66
C PHE A 946 21.92 28.40 -21.08
N SER A 947 21.10 27.99 -22.05
CA SER A 947 20.72 28.87 -23.13
C SER A 947 20.06 30.06 -22.47
N ALA A 948 20.88 30.86 -21.78
CA ALA A 948 20.64 32.26 -21.57
C ALA A 948 20.17 32.73 -22.94
N PRO A 949 18.93 33.27 -23.06
CA PRO A 949 18.47 33.77 -24.33
C PRO A 949 19.59 34.66 -24.84
N SER A 950 20.11 34.36 -26.03
CA SER A 950 21.27 35.06 -26.53
C SER A 950 21.01 36.56 -26.35
N LEU A 951 22.03 37.34 -26.01
CA LEU A 951 21.92 38.81 -25.86
C LEU A 951 21.18 39.49 -27.05
N MET A 952 21.01 38.78 -28.16
CA MET A 952 20.25 39.15 -29.34
C MET A 952 18.71 39.03 -29.19
N GLU A 953 18.18 38.07 -28.41
CA GLU A 953 16.74 37.88 -28.16
C GLU A 953 16.21 38.79 -27.04
N LEU A 954 16.98 38.97 -25.96
CA LEU A 954 16.70 40.02 -24.97
C LEU A 954 16.73 41.42 -25.59
N ALA A 955 17.62 41.66 -26.57
CA ALA A 955 17.66 42.92 -27.31
C ALA A 955 16.44 43.11 -28.24
N GLN A 956 15.91 42.05 -28.85
CA GLN A 956 14.71 42.14 -29.69
C GLN A 956 13.43 42.37 -28.88
N SER A 957 13.31 41.74 -27.71
CA SER A 957 12.18 41.94 -26.78
C SER A 957 12.20 43.31 -26.10
N LEU A 958 13.38 43.83 -25.73
CA LEU A 958 13.55 45.21 -25.24
C LEU A 958 13.30 46.26 -26.34
N LEU A 959 13.64 45.97 -27.60
CA LEU A 959 13.30 46.84 -28.74
C LEU A 959 11.79 46.83 -29.05
N PHE A 960 11.10 45.71 -28.88
CA PHE A 960 9.64 45.62 -29.05
C PHE A 960 8.88 46.37 -27.95
N PHE A 961 9.31 46.26 -26.68
CA PHE A 961 8.76 47.03 -25.57
C PHE A 961 9.07 48.54 -25.68
N ALA A 962 10.27 48.91 -26.14
CA ALA A 962 10.61 50.31 -26.42
C ALA A 962 9.78 50.89 -27.59
N PHE A 963 9.41 50.07 -28.59
CA PHE A 963 8.56 50.49 -29.72
C PHE A 963 7.10 50.72 -29.29
N ILE A 964 6.58 49.91 -28.37
CA ILE A 964 5.22 50.06 -27.81
C ILE A 964 5.13 51.26 -26.86
N ILE A 965 6.16 51.52 -26.05
CA ILE A 965 6.23 52.71 -25.19
C ILE A 965 6.40 54.00 -26.03
N ALA A 966 7.16 53.95 -27.13
CA ALA A 966 7.33 55.10 -28.03
C ALA A 966 6.06 55.45 -28.85
N LEU A 967 5.14 54.50 -29.07
CA LEU A 967 3.86 54.74 -29.77
C LEU A 967 2.78 55.37 -28.89
N SER A 968 2.98 55.41 -27.57
CA SER A 968 1.98 55.90 -26.60
C SER A 968 2.19 57.34 -26.13
N VAL A 969 3.24 58.03 -26.62
CA VAL A 969 3.50 59.45 -26.30
C VAL A 969 3.32 60.29 -27.56
N LYS A 970 2.17 60.97 -27.70
CA LYS A 970 1.97 62.05 -28.66
C LYS A 970 2.86 63.25 -28.27
N PRO A 971 3.86 63.67 -29.08
CA PRO A 971 4.54 64.93 -28.87
C PRO A 971 3.76 66.04 -29.59
N ARG A 972 3.44 67.11 -28.88
CA ARG A 972 3.13 68.41 -29.49
C ARG A 972 4.38 68.88 -30.26
N LEU A 973 4.23 69.01 -31.57
CA LEU A 973 4.96 69.84 -32.53
C LEU A 973 6.15 70.67 -32.01
N GLN A 974 7.35 70.45 -32.59
CA GLN A 974 8.18 71.52 -33.20
C GLN A 974 9.35 70.97 -34.06
N THR A 975 9.24 71.17 -35.38
CA THR A 975 10.27 71.56 -36.39
C THR A 975 11.71 70.97 -36.44
N LYS A 976 12.07 70.53 -37.68
CA LYS A 976 13.34 70.65 -38.47
C LYS A 976 14.25 69.41 -38.68
N GLN A 977 14.43 69.04 -39.97
CA GLN A 977 15.67 68.69 -40.75
C GLN A 977 16.67 67.67 -40.13
N SER A 978 17.34 66.69 -40.78
CA SER A 978 17.74 66.41 -42.18
C SER A 978 18.61 65.11 -42.20
N THR A 979 18.50 64.28 -43.26
CA THR A 979 19.53 63.46 -43.97
C THR A 979 20.40 62.34 -43.33
N SER A 980 20.27 61.13 -43.92
CA SER A 980 21.30 60.24 -44.55
C SER A 980 22.40 59.59 -43.66
N ARG A 981 23.04 58.44 -43.91
CA ARG A 981 23.17 57.46 -45.02
C ARG A 981 24.18 56.37 -44.52
N VAL A 982 24.14 55.14 -45.09
CA VAL A 982 25.32 54.27 -45.49
C VAL A 982 26.14 53.64 -44.35
N GLN A 983 26.73 52.43 -44.40
CA GLN A 983 26.75 51.19 -45.23
C GLN A 983 27.68 50.21 -44.47
N ARG A 984 27.52 48.88 -44.73
CA ARG A 984 28.53 47.80 -44.91
C ARG A 984 29.68 47.70 -43.89
N GLY A 985 30.05 46.55 -43.32
CA GLY A 985 29.79 45.14 -43.61
C GLY A 985 31.03 44.31 -43.21
N ILE A 986 30.97 43.00 -43.45
CA ILE A 986 32.10 42.10 -43.78
C ILE A 986 32.80 41.32 -42.63
N LYS A 987 32.51 40.00 -42.62
CA LYS A 987 33.39 38.81 -42.66
C LYS A 987 33.94 38.11 -41.40
N THR A 988 33.41 36.88 -41.24
CA THR A 988 34.04 35.53 -41.32
C THR A 988 34.98 34.97 -40.24
N ARG A 989 34.74 33.65 -40.04
CA ARG A 989 35.58 32.54 -39.52
C ARG A 989 35.71 32.53 -38.01
N GLY A 990 35.35 31.47 -37.28
CA GLY A 990 35.33 30.05 -37.63
C GLY A 990 36.52 29.37 -36.96
N VAL A 991 36.26 28.76 -35.80
CA VAL A 991 36.52 27.35 -35.46
C VAL A 991 35.33 26.95 -34.58
#